data_AF-A0A395YBA5-F1
#
_entry.id   AF-A0A395YBA5-F1
#
_cell.length_a   1.000
_cell.length_b   1.000
_cell.length_c   1.000
_cell.angle_alpha   90.00
_cell.angle_beta   90.00
_cell.angle_gamma   90.00
#
_symmetry.space_group_name_H-M   'P 1'
#
loop_
_entity.id
_entity.type
_entity.pdbx_description
1 polymer ?
#
loop_
_entity_poly.entity_id
_entity_poly.type
_entity_poly.pdbx_seq_one_letter_code
_entity_poly.pdbx_strand_id
1 'polypeptide(L)'
;MIWKICFAMAILFVLAGTVVYIICRKQGASRIQYLGAGVFLASVTMCFPVMYMQENAGIALAMCISHSIRMFVVDTGADDILSMLTRDMLGSMLLPYKMLAATLYLLAPIFTLGVVLQYFSNTFERLRLRLKKKHDLYIFSELNTRSLEIATDMWSCAKKAGRRLEIVFCCSDKKDGVNTDQEKSARKLNAVLLPEEIIHVRLNSQRRRVNYYIISEDDDANVDQTLKMIHDMTSGSAWYTKQRLCQRNVTLHCYATNAEAEILLDAKDKQDLKVVLVDEVRDAVYEQLYEYPLYMNQMKTGGAKQNTLTLLIVGGGKAGCEFLKAAVWSGQMISYKLNIHLFDLEGTNLQERLEEECPELLAEGGSYQICIHEGDVFSSIMQNELDALGQVDYCVSALGDDERSIRAAVWMRRHFCAKTGYTKPFICAYVQSLAKKMAVSELSENTRRKTSLSYGIVPFGCGGVYYGNESDAAFVLEYLGLGVQSHYFRLNRGSDAESRRYAVQNFYEKQGNRRSSIANGMHISTKLWEMGYGILRVPEKGEELECYRRCVKPVDFAEILSSLSETERAAYYNLEHERWMAYVRTEGWRLSSNGGRTLAEIRACYELYCEEFKNQNYLAKMHPALVPIDSDDPSVATLQQVDDMIVQVNREKGLGEYYPDYVQSDVELVDHIGEIVSGVWCGPEGMQIAGTLAKEGTCVICSLEDIHRYQEERKSC
;
A
#
# COMPACT_ATOMS: atom_id res chain seq x y z
N MET A 1 -54.21 45.68 -16.94
CA MET A 1 -54.22 44.71 -15.82
C MET A 1 -53.35 43.48 -16.12
N ILE A 2 -53.53 42.84 -17.27
CA ILE A 2 -52.76 41.65 -17.70
C ILE A 2 -51.22 41.83 -17.66
N TRP A 3 -50.69 42.97 -18.11
CA TRP A 3 -49.26 43.28 -18.06
C TRP A 3 -48.66 43.25 -16.65
N LYS A 4 -49.38 43.76 -15.65
CA LYS A 4 -48.94 43.75 -14.24
C LYS A 4 -48.96 42.35 -13.65
N ILE A 5 -49.97 41.55 -14.00
CA ILE A 5 -50.11 40.15 -13.56
C ILE A 5 -48.97 39.31 -14.15
N CYS A 6 -48.73 39.40 -15.46
CA CYS A 6 -47.67 38.67 -16.13
C CYS A 6 -46.27 39.10 -15.64
N PHE A 7 -46.06 40.39 -15.37
CA PHE A 7 -44.81 40.87 -14.79
C PHE A 7 -44.57 40.30 -13.38
N ALA A 8 -45.58 40.35 -12.50
CA ALA A 8 -45.48 39.79 -11.15
C ALA A 8 -45.26 38.27 -11.17
N MET A 9 -45.97 37.55 -12.04
CA MET A 9 -45.83 36.11 -12.22
C MET A 9 -44.45 35.72 -12.77
N ALA A 10 -43.90 36.48 -13.73
CA ALA A 10 -42.56 36.23 -14.24
C ALA A 10 -41.48 36.38 -13.14
N ILE A 11 -41.59 37.40 -12.30
CA ILE A 11 -40.72 37.56 -11.12
C ILE A 11 -40.90 36.37 -10.17
N LEU A 12 -42.14 35.95 -9.90
CA LEU A 12 -42.43 34.83 -9.02
C LEU A 12 -41.82 33.52 -9.54
N PHE A 13 -41.83 33.27 -10.86
CA PHE A 13 -41.19 32.08 -11.45
C PHE A 13 -39.66 32.10 -11.33
N VAL A 14 -39.02 33.26 -11.53
CA VAL A 14 -37.57 33.40 -11.30
C VAL A 14 -37.23 33.17 -9.82
N LEU A 15 -38.01 33.75 -8.90
CA LEU A 15 -37.82 33.56 -7.47
C LEU A 15 -38.06 32.10 -7.05
N ALA A 16 -39.12 31.46 -7.54
CA ALA A 16 -39.42 30.06 -7.26
C ALA A 16 -38.29 29.15 -7.75
N GLY A 17 -37.81 29.34 -8.99
CA GLY A 17 -36.65 28.61 -9.52
C GLY A 17 -35.39 28.82 -8.67
N THR A 18 -35.17 30.05 -8.18
CA THR A 18 -34.04 30.40 -7.31
C THR A 18 -34.14 29.75 -5.93
N VAL A 19 -35.33 29.75 -5.32
CA VAL A 19 -35.58 29.12 -4.02
C VAL A 19 -35.39 27.61 -4.12
N VAL A 20 -35.97 26.96 -5.15
CA VAL A 20 -35.81 25.52 -5.38
C VAL A 20 -34.33 25.18 -5.60
N TYR A 21 -33.61 25.98 -6.39
CA TYR A 21 -32.17 25.81 -6.56
C TYR A 21 -31.38 25.93 -5.24
N ILE A 22 -31.69 26.91 -4.40
CA ILE A 22 -31.04 27.07 -3.09
C ILE A 22 -31.34 25.87 -2.17
N ILE A 23 -32.57 25.36 -2.18
CA ILE A 23 -32.96 24.19 -1.39
C ILE A 23 -32.20 22.94 -1.87
N CYS A 24 -32.21 22.66 -3.18
CA CYS A 24 -31.48 21.53 -3.75
C CYS A 24 -29.97 21.65 -3.50
N ARG A 25 -29.41 22.87 -3.59
CA ARG A 25 -27.99 23.13 -3.31
C ARG A 25 -27.64 22.87 -1.85
N LYS A 26 -28.52 23.20 -0.89
CA LYS A 26 -28.34 22.85 0.53
C LYS A 26 -28.38 21.34 0.77
N GLN A 27 -29.09 20.59 -0.06
CA GLN A 27 -29.14 19.13 -0.06
C GLN A 27 -28.01 18.48 -0.89
N GLY A 28 -27.02 19.25 -1.34
CA GLY A 28 -25.86 18.74 -2.09
C GLY A 28 -26.07 18.56 -3.60
N ALA A 29 -27.28 18.78 -4.12
CA ALA A 29 -27.59 18.63 -5.54
C ALA A 29 -27.52 19.98 -6.28
N SER A 30 -26.49 20.19 -7.10
CA SER A 30 -26.42 21.36 -8.00
C SER A 30 -27.23 21.11 -9.28
N ARG A 31 -28.53 21.40 -9.24
CA ARG A 31 -29.44 21.26 -10.39
C ARG A 31 -29.77 22.61 -11.00
N ILE A 32 -28.85 23.12 -11.82
CA ILE A 32 -29.01 24.40 -12.55
C ILE A 32 -30.26 24.42 -13.46
N GLN A 33 -30.77 23.23 -13.80
CA GLN A 33 -32.01 23.00 -14.53
C GLN A 33 -33.24 23.69 -13.89
N TYR A 34 -33.31 23.81 -12.56
CA TYR A 34 -34.43 24.49 -11.89
C TYR A 34 -34.40 26.01 -12.06
N LEU A 35 -33.20 26.62 -12.11
CA LEU A 35 -33.06 28.03 -12.48
C LEU A 35 -33.45 28.24 -13.94
N GLY A 36 -33.00 27.36 -14.83
CA GLY A 36 -33.39 27.36 -16.23
C GLY A 36 -34.91 27.24 -16.43
N ALA A 37 -35.57 26.33 -15.70
CA ALA A 37 -37.02 26.18 -15.73
C ALA A 37 -37.77 27.43 -15.23
N GLY A 38 -37.27 28.07 -14.16
CA GLY A 38 -37.81 29.34 -13.68
C GLY A 38 -37.70 30.46 -14.71
N VAL A 39 -36.55 30.60 -15.37
CA VAL A 39 -36.34 31.57 -16.46
C VAL A 39 -37.20 31.25 -17.68
N PHE A 40 -37.38 29.97 -18.02
CA PHE A 40 -38.25 29.55 -19.12
C PHE A 40 -39.71 29.94 -18.86
N LEU A 41 -40.26 29.60 -17.68
CA LEU A 41 -41.62 29.96 -17.31
C LEU A 41 -41.81 31.48 -17.21
N ALA A 42 -40.80 32.21 -16.71
CA ALA A 42 -40.81 33.67 -16.70
C ALA A 42 -40.85 34.25 -18.11
N SER A 43 -40.12 33.66 -19.05
CA SER A 43 -40.10 34.07 -20.46
C SER A 43 -41.45 33.83 -21.14
N VAL A 44 -42.06 32.67 -20.92
CA VAL A 44 -43.41 32.35 -21.45
C VAL A 44 -44.43 33.34 -20.93
N THR A 45 -44.39 33.62 -19.62
CA THR A 45 -45.34 34.52 -18.96
C THR A 45 -45.15 35.98 -19.37
N MET A 46 -43.90 36.38 -19.60
CA MET A 46 -43.54 37.70 -20.09
C MET A 46 -44.01 37.87 -21.55
N CYS A 47 -43.84 36.88 -22.42
CA CYS A 47 -44.29 37.00 -23.81
C CYS A 47 -45.83 37.04 -23.95
N PHE A 48 -46.58 36.54 -22.96
CA PHE A 48 -48.03 36.32 -23.07
C PHE A 48 -48.86 37.56 -23.39
N PRO A 49 -48.70 38.71 -22.72
CA PRO A 49 -49.48 39.91 -23.04
C PRO A 49 -49.22 40.43 -24.46
N VAL A 50 -48.00 40.27 -24.99
CA VAL A 50 -47.64 40.70 -26.35
C VAL A 50 -48.37 39.83 -27.37
N MET A 51 -48.30 38.51 -27.21
CA MET A 51 -48.90 37.54 -28.14
C MET A 51 -50.43 37.52 -28.06
N TYR A 52 -50.98 37.75 -26.86
CA TYR A 52 -52.42 37.84 -26.63
C TYR A 52 -53.06 39.07 -27.30
N MET A 53 -52.27 40.10 -27.63
CA MET A 53 -52.78 41.24 -28.41
C MET A 53 -52.95 40.90 -29.90
N GLN A 54 -52.31 39.83 -30.39
CA GLN A 54 -52.31 39.45 -31.79
C GLN A 54 -53.20 38.24 -32.08
N GLU A 55 -53.35 37.34 -31.09
CA GLU A 55 -53.97 36.03 -31.29
C GLU A 55 -54.87 35.59 -30.12
N ASN A 56 -55.70 34.56 -30.37
CA ASN A 56 -56.51 33.92 -29.34
C ASN A 56 -55.65 33.25 -28.25
N ALA A 57 -56.17 33.17 -27.02
CA ALA A 57 -55.42 32.73 -25.82
C ALA A 57 -54.59 31.44 -26.00
N GLY A 58 -55.15 30.41 -26.65
CA GLY A 58 -54.45 29.14 -26.88
C GLY A 58 -53.30 29.25 -27.89
N ILE A 59 -53.50 30.01 -28.97
CA ILE A 59 -52.48 30.26 -29.99
C ILE A 59 -51.39 31.18 -29.42
N ALA A 60 -51.77 32.22 -28.67
CA ALA A 60 -50.85 33.11 -27.97
C ALA A 60 -49.94 32.33 -27.02
N LEU A 61 -50.47 31.40 -26.22
CA LEU A 61 -49.67 30.55 -25.34
C LEU A 61 -48.68 29.67 -26.12
N ALA A 62 -49.11 29.05 -27.21
CA ALA A 62 -48.24 28.24 -28.06
C ALA A 62 -47.10 29.09 -28.67
N MET A 63 -47.40 30.31 -29.11
CA MET A 63 -46.40 31.26 -29.60
C MET A 63 -45.43 31.69 -28.48
N CYS A 64 -45.89 31.91 -27.25
CA CYS A 64 -45.00 32.23 -26.11
C CYS A 64 -44.04 31.09 -25.77
N ILE A 65 -44.51 29.84 -25.83
CA ILE A 65 -43.66 28.66 -25.64
C ILE A 65 -42.62 28.60 -26.77
N SER A 66 -43.06 28.72 -28.03
CA SER A 66 -42.15 28.74 -29.18
C SER A 66 -41.11 29.85 -29.08
N HIS A 67 -41.53 31.06 -28.70
CA HIS A 67 -40.64 32.22 -28.57
C HIS A 67 -39.64 32.04 -27.42
N SER A 68 -40.07 31.44 -26.32
CA SER A 68 -39.19 31.13 -25.18
C SER A 68 -38.16 30.06 -25.54
N ILE A 69 -38.53 29.06 -26.35
CA ILE A 69 -37.57 28.07 -26.89
C ILE A 69 -36.52 28.77 -27.76
N ARG A 70 -36.94 29.62 -28.71
CA ARG A 70 -36.01 30.36 -29.59
C ARG A 70 -35.05 31.26 -28.82
N MET A 71 -35.53 31.86 -27.74
CA MET A 71 -34.73 32.68 -26.85
C MET A 71 -33.63 31.89 -26.11
N PHE A 72 -33.86 30.61 -25.78
CA PHE A 72 -32.83 29.73 -25.20
C PHE A 72 -31.80 29.25 -26.23
N VAL A 73 -32.16 29.23 -27.52
CA VAL A 73 -31.29 28.80 -28.63
C VAL A 73 -30.62 30.00 -29.34
N VAL A 74 -30.89 31.24 -28.90
CA VAL A 74 -30.39 32.50 -29.51
C VAL A 74 -30.86 32.69 -30.95
N ASP A 75 -32.07 32.23 -31.26
CA ASP A 75 -32.68 32.32 -32.60
C ASP A 75 -33.61 33.54 -32.76
N THR A 76 -33.79 34.33 -31.68
CA THR A 76 -34.64 35.55 -31.67
C THR A 76 -33.93 36.69 -30.94
N GLY A 77 -34.08 37.91 -31.45
CA GLY A 77 -33.50 39.11 -30.86
C GLY A 77 -34.40 39.73 -29.80
N ALA A 78 -33.82 40.45 -28.83
CA ALA A 78 -34.60 41.16 -27.83
C ALA A 78 -35.55 42.20 -28.46
N ASP A 79 -35.18 42.74 -29.63
CA ASP A 79 -35.98 43.69 -30.40
C ASP A 79 -37.33 43.13 -30.87
N ASP A 80 -37.46 41.82 -31.06
CA ASP A 80 -38.71 41.17 -31.49
C ASP A 80 -39.88 41.43 -30.53
N ILE A 81 -39.55 41.61 -29.24
CA ILE A 81 -40.51 41.90 -28.18
C ILE A 81 -40.39 43.36 -27.71
N LEU A 82 -39.18 43.90 -27.61
CA LEU A 82 -38.96 45.25 -27.07
C LEU A 82 -39.52 46.35 -27.98
N SER A 83 -39.59 46.11 -29.30
CA SER A 83 -40.18 47.03 -30.28
C SER A 83 -41.70 47.15 -30.17
N MET A 84 -42.37 46.10 -29.68
CA MET A 84 -43.82 46.05 -29.48
C MET A 84 -44.27 46.77 -28.19
N LEU A 85 -43.33 47.10 -27.30
CA LEU A 85 -43.61 47.76 -26.02
C LEU A 85 -43.56 49.29 -26.18
N THR A 86 -44.73 49.93 -26.31
CA THR A 86 -44.87 51.39 -26.41
C THR A 86 -45.26 52.03 -25.07
N ARG A 87 -44.94 53.33 -24.91
CA ARG A 87 -45.24 54.11 -23.69
C ARG A 87 -46.75 54.21 -23.43
N ASP A 88 -47.56 54.21 -24.48
CA ASP A 88 -49.01 54.28 -24.39
C ASP A 88 -49.63 52.98 -23.84
N MET A 89 -48.99 51.83 -24.06
CA MET A 89 -49.49 50.52 -23.58
C MET A 89 -49.14 50.22 -22.12
N LEU A 90 -47.94 50.61 -21.65
CA LEU A 90 -47.44 50.22 -20.34
C LEU A 90 -47.33 51.36 -19.32
N GLY A 91 -47.37 52.63 -19.75
CA GLY A 91 -47.22 53.78 -18.85
C GLY A 91 -45.98 53.68 -17.98
N SER A 92 -46.15 53.75 -16.66
CA SER A 92 -45.06 53.62 -15.68
C SER A 92 -44.40 52.24 -15.63
N MET A 93 -45.03 51.20 -16.19
CA MET A 93 -44.47 49.83 -16.25
C MET A 93 -43.53 49.62 -17.45
N LEU A 94 -43.42 50.58 -18.37
CA LEU A 94 -42.63 50.41 -19.59
C LEU A 94 -41.16 50.06 -19.29
N LEU A 95 -40.52 50.87 -18.44
CA LEU A 95 -39.11 50.70 -18.10
C LEU A 95 -38.85 49.42 -17.29
N PRO A 96 -39.59 49.11 -16.21
CA PRO A 96 -39.46 47.84 -15.49
C PRO A 96 -39.63 46.61 -16.40
N TYR A 97 -40.60 46.66 -17.32
CA TYR A 97 -40.90 45.52 -18.19
C TYR A 97 -39.81 45.29 -19.24
N LYS A 98 -39.27 46.36 -19.85
CA LYS A 98 -38.13 46.27 -20.79
C LYS A 98 -36.88 45.73 -20.11
N MET A 99 -36.61 46.14 -18.87
CA MET A 99 -35.47 45.64 -18.09
C MET A 99 -35.58 44.14 -17.79
N LEU A 100 -36.77 43.67 -17.41
CA LEU A 100 -37.02 42.26 -17.16
C LEU A 100 -36.85 41.43 -18.44
N ALA A 101 -37.43 41.89 -19.56
CA ALA A 101 -37.30 41.22 -20.85
C ALA A 101 -35.83 41.09 -21.26
N ALA A 102 -35.07 42.19 -21.27
CA ALA A 102 -33.65 42.19 -21.60
C ALA A 102 -32.83 41.25 -20.69
N THR A 103 -33.15 41.21 -19.39
CA THR A 103 -32.48 40.32 -18.43
C THR A 103 -32.76 38.85 -18.76
N LEU A 104 -34.01 38.49 -19.06
CA LEU A 104 -34.35 37.12 -19.45
C LEU A 104 -33.62 36.73 -20.73
N TYR A 105 -33.56 37.62 -21.75
CA TYR A 105 -32.84 37.38 -23.03
C TYR A 105 -31.34 37.13 -22.83
N LEU A 106 -30.72 37.70 -21.80
CA LEU A 106 -29.34 37.40 -21.42
C LEU A 106 -29.21 36.09 -20.65
N LEU A 107 -30.16 35.79 -19.76
CA LEU A 107 -30.10 34.62 -18.89
C LEU A 107 -30.40 33.30 -19.62
N ALA A 108 -31.39 33.29 -20.52
CA ALA A 108 -31.83 32.09 -21.21
C ALA A 108 -30.68 31.34 -21.95
N PRO A 109 -29.83 32.01 -22.75
CA PRO A 109 -28.68 31.36 -23.41
C PRO A 109 -27.62 30.83 -22.43
N ILE A 110 -27.40 31.53 -21.29
CA ILE A 110 -26.43 31.12 -20.27
C ILE A 110 -26.85 29.79 -19.63
N PHE A 111 -28.15 29.58 -19.39
CA PHE A 111 -28.64 28.32 -18.82
C PHE A 111 -28.54 27.17 -19.83
N THR A 112 -28.80 27.40 -21.12
CA THR A 112 -28.54 26.40 -22.17
C THR A 112 -27.07 26.02 -22.22
N LEU A 113 -26.16 27.00 -22.21
CA LEU A 113 -24.72 26.77 -22.20
C LEU A 113 -24.29 25.96 -20.96
N GLY A 114 -24.84 26.25 -19.79
CA GLY A 114 -24.57 25.50 -18.56
C GLY A 114 -24.94 24.02 -18.65
N VAL A 115 -26.12 23.70 -19.22
CA VAL A 115 -26.57 22.31 -19.42
C VAL A 115 -25.70 21.59 -20.45
N VAL A 116 -25.35 22.26 -21.55
CA VAL A 116 -24.48 21.70 -22.60
C VAL A 116 -23.07 21.44 -22.05
N LEU A 117 -22.49 22.35 -21.26
CA LEU A 117 -21.19 22.16 -20.63
C LEU A 117 -21.19 20.99 -19.64
N GLN A 118 -22.30 20.75 -18.94
CA GLN A 118 -22.46 19.60 -18.05
C GLN A 118 -22.47 18.28 -18.83
N TYR A 119 -23.03 18.25 -20.04
CA TYR A 119 -22.97 17.07 -20.91
C TYR A 119 -21.54 16.78 -21.40
N PHE A 120 -20.74 17.83 -21.62
CA PHE A 120 -19.34 17.71 -22.05
C PHE A 120 -18.33 17.56 -20.90
N SER A 121 -18.75 17.54 -19.63
CA SER A 121 -17.83 17.44 -18.47
C SER A 121 -16.88 16.24 -18.60
N ASN A 122 -17.41 15.07 -18.94
CA ASN A 122 -16.64 13.84 -19.11
C ASN A 122 -15.67 13.93 -20.30
N THR A 123 -16.01 14.73 -21.32
CA THR A 123 -15.13 15.00 -22.46
C THR A 123 -13.98 15.92 -22.06
N PHE A 124 -14.23 16.92 -21.22
CA PHE A 124 -13.19 17.82 -20.69
C PHE A 124 -12.20 17.09 -19.78
N GLU A 125 -12.66 16.16 -18.93
CA GLU A 125 -11.79 15.35 -18.08
C GLU A 125 -10.85 14.46 -18.92
N ARG A 126 -11.36 13.80 -19.97
CA ARG A 126 -10.51 13.05 -20.91
C ARG A 126 -9.55 13.94 -21.69
N LEU A 127 -9.98 15.14 -22.09
CA LEU A 127 -9.12 16.12 -22.76
C LEU A 127 -7.98 16.56 -21.83
N ARG A 128 -8.26 16.82 -20.56
CA ARG A 128 -7.28 17.18 -19.52
C ARG A 128 -6.20 16.10 -19.37
N LEU A 129 -6.58 14.82 -19.32
CA LEU A 129 -5.62 13.70 -19.29
C LEU A 129 -4.74 13.63 -20.54
N ARG A 130 -5.28 13.97 -21.71
CA ARG A 130 -4.53 14.00 -22.99
C ARG A 130 -3.57 15.19 -23.08
N LEU A 131 -3.90 16.32 -22.47
CA LEU A 131 -3.06 17.53 -22.47
C LEU A 131 -1.89 17.40 -21.49
N LYS A 132 -2.05 16.71 -20.36
CA LYS A 132 -1.01 16.52 -19.33
C LYS A 132 -0.06 15.33 -19.63
N LYS A 133 0.61 15.35 -20.79
CA LYS A 133 1.47 14.23 -21.25
C LYS A 133 2.74 13.97 -20.42
N LYS A 134 3.19 14.95 -19.61
CA LYS A 134 4.42 14.87 -18.80
C LYS A 134 4.18 14.59 -17.31
N HIS A 135 2.93 14.42 -16.89
CA HIS A 135 2.61 14.12 -15.50
C HIS A 135 2.55 12.61 -15.32
N ASP A 136 3.11 12.10 -14.23
CA ASP A 136 2.88 10.72 -13.82
C ASP A 136 1.43 10.54 -13.41
N LEU A 137 0.87 9.36 -13.68
CA LEU A 137 -0.54 9.08 -13.45
C LEU A 137 -0.75 8.07 -12.34
N TYR A 138 -1.70 8.36 -11.47
CA TYR A 138 -2.12 7.52 -10.36
C TYR A 138 -3.62 7.32 -10.50
N ILE A 139 -4.03 6.08 -10.81
CA ILE A 139 -5.39 5.76 -11.26
C ILE A 139 -5.99 4.78 -10.27
N PHE A 140 -7.08 5.16 -9.62
CA PHE A 140 -7.78 4.36 -8.64
C PHE A 140 -9.05 3.75 -9.25
N SER A 141 -9.34 2.49 -8.95
CA SER A 141 -10.50 1.76 -9.51
C SER A 141 -11.84 2.30 -9.01
N GLU A 142 -11.87 2.88 -7.81
CA GLU A 142 -13.07 3.46 -7.20
C GLU A 142 -12.73 4.71 -6.37
N LEU A 143 -13.71 5.62 -6.25
CA LEU A 143 -13.69 6.71 -5.29
C LEU A 143 -14.30 6.24 -3.97
N ASN A 144 -13.46 5.91 -2.99
CA ASN A 144 -13.86 5.54 -1.63
C ASN A 144 -12.93 6.21 -0.61
N THR A 145 -13.21 6.03 0.68
CA THR A 145 -12.43 6.67 1.75
C THR A 145 -10.97 6.24 1.71
N ARG A 146 -10.72 4.94 1.51
CA ARG A 146 -9.36 4.39 1.44
C ARG A 146 -8.59 4.96 0.25
N SER A 147 -9.17 4.96 -0.95
CA SER A 147 -8.54 5.49 -2.17
C SER A 147 -8.25 6.99 -2.08
N LEU A 148 -9.09 7.76 -1.39
CA LEU A 148 -8.85 9.18 -1.06
C LEU A 148 -7.70 9.39 -0.08
N GLU A 149 -7.58 8.56 0.97
CA GLU A 149 -6.45 8.60 1.89
C GLU A 149 -5.14 8.38 1.13
N ILE A 150 -5.10 7.35 0.26
CA ILE A 150 -3.93 7.06 -0.58
C ILE A 150 -3.57 8.24 -1.46
N ALA A 151 -4.56 8.73 -2.20
CA ALA A 151 -4.39 9.83 -3.14
C ALA A 151 -3.91 11.12 -2.45
N THR A 152 -4.44 11.41 -1.26
CA THR A 152 -4.08 12.62 -0.50
C THR A 152 -2.63 12.58 -0.05
N ASP A 153 -2.19 11.44 0.48
CA ASP A 153 -0.81 11.25 0.92
C ASP A 153 0.16 11.37 -0.25
N MET A 154 -0.08 10.64 -1.34
CA MET A 154 0.71 10.71 -2.58
C MET A 154 0.83 12.11 -3.14
N TRP A 155 -0.28 12.85 -3.17
CA TRP A 155 -0.31 14.23 -3.64
C TRP A 155 0.56 15.13 -2.77
N SER A 156 0.48 14.97 -1.45
CA SER A 156 1.25 15.75 -0.48
C SER A 156 2.75 15.54 -0.66
N CYS A 157 3.19 14.30 -0.80
CA CYS A 157 4.60 13.95 -0.94
C CYS A 157 5.15 14.36 -2.31
N ALA A 158 4.38 14.17 -3.39
CA ALA A 158 4.77 14.66 -4.70
C ALA A 158 4.93 16.18 -4.72
N LYS A 159 4.06 16.92 -4.02
CA LYS A 159 4.16 18.37 -3.89
C LYS A 159 5.43 18.79 -3.13
N LYS A 160 5.77 18.11 -2.02
CA LYS A 160 7.04 18.34 -1.28
C LYS A 160 8.27 18.09 -2.17
N ALA A 161 8.25 16.99 -2.93
CA ALA A 161 9.34 16.61 -3.83
C ALA A 161 9.39 17.40 -5.16
N GLY A 162 8.45 18.31 -5.42
CA GLY A 162 8.36 19.06 -6.67
C GLY A 162 8.00 18.19 -7.90
N ARG A 163 7.46 16.99 -7.69
CA ARG A 163 7.05 16.06 -8.75
C ARG A 163 5.68 16.45 -9.32
N ARG A 164 5.51 16.23 -10.62
CA ARG A 164 4.26 16.51 -11.34
C ARG A 164 3.45 15.23 -11.50
N LEU A 165 2.34 15.11 -10.77
CA LEU A 165 1.43 13.99 -10.87
C LEU A 165 -0.01 14.42 -11.20
N GLU A 166 -0.80 13.47 -11.68
CA GLU A 166 -2.24 13.58 -11.84
C GLU A 166 -2.93 12.37 -11.20
N ILE A 167 -3.98 12.63 -10.43
CA ILE A 167 -4.79 11.61 -9.77
C ILE A 167 -6.09 11.41 -10.55
N VAL A 168 -6.48 10.15 -10.74
CA VAL A 168 -7.67 9.75 -11.47
C VAL A 168 -8.47 8.76 -10.63
N PHE A 169 -9.77 9.00 -10.47
CA PHE A 169 -10.69 8.02 -9.86
C PHE A 169 -11.68 7.52 -10.92
N CYS A 170 -11.81 6.20 -11.01
CA CYS A 170 -12.74 5.52 -11.91
C CYS A 170 -14.09 5.26 -11.22
N CYS A 171 -15.08 4.82 -12.00
CA CYS A 171 -16.43 4.50 -11.52
C CYS A 171 -17.12 5.63 -10.71
N SER A 172 -16.79 6.90 -10.96
CA SER A 172 -17.30 8.04 -10.17
C SER A 172 -18.82 8.20 -10.23
N ASP A 173 -19.48 7.63 -11.23
CA ASP A 173 -20.90 7.85 -11.54
C ASP A 173 -21.79 6.66 -11.14
N LYS A 174 -21.23 5.55 -10.63
CA LYS A 174 -21.90 4.24 -10.58
C LYS A 174 -22.76 3.91 -9.34
N LYS A 175 -22.98 4.80 -8.37
CA LYS A 175 -23.85 4.48 -7.22
C LYS A 175 -24.80 5.63 -6.84
N ASP A 176 -26.01 5.24 -6.46
CA ASP A 176 -27.08 6.08 -5.93
C ASP A 176 -26.58 7.04 -4.83
N GLY A 177 -26.92 8.32 -4.92
CA GLY A 177 -26.71 9.28 -3.84
C GLY A 177 -25.26 9.54 -3.43
N VAL A 178 -24.30 9.47 -4.36
CA VAL A 178 -22.85 9.65 -4.11
C VAL A 178 -22.57 10.78 -3.11
N ASN A 179 -21.85 10.38 -2.07
CA ASN A 179 -21.41 11.16 -0.93
C ASN A 179 -20.67 12.44 -1.41
N THR A 180 -21.40 13.57 -1.47
CA THR A 180 -20.85 14.84 -1.99
C THR A 180 -19.53 15.26 -1.31
N ASP A 181 -19.21 14.72 -0.14
CA ASP A 181 -17.98 15.01 0.59
C ASP A 181 -16.75 14.28 0.02
N GLN A 182 -16.91 13.07 -0.52
CA GLN A 182 -15.82 12.34 -1.21
C GLN A 182 -15.45 13.04 -2.52
N GLU A 183 -16.44 13.43 -3.33
CA GLU A 183 -16.20 14.22 -4.54
C GLU A 183 -15.57 15.58 -4.23
N LYS A 184 -16.03 16.28 -3.18
CA LYS A 184 -15.41 17.54 -2.74
C LYS A 184 -13.95 17.30 -2.37
N SER A 185 -13.64 16.20 -1.70
CA SER A 185 -12.27 15.84 -1.30
C SER A 185 -11.41 15.52 -2.53
N ALA A 186 -11.91 14.75 -3.49
CA ALA A 186 -11.22 14.49 -4.76
C ALA A 186 -10.96 15.80 -5.54
N ARG A 187 -11.93 16.72 -5.57
CA ARG A 187 -11.77 18.03 -6.22
C ARG A 187 -10.72 18.91 -5.54
N LYS A 188 -10.55 18.82 -4.21
CA LYS A 188 -9.46 19.52 -3.49
C LYS A 188 -8.07 19.02 -3.92
N LEU A 189 -7.95 17.74 -4.26
CA LEU A 189 -6.73 17.16 -4.85
C LEU A 189 -6.55 17.51 -6.33
N ASN A 190 -7.50 18.24 -6.91
CA ASN A 190 -7.58 18.50 -8.35
C ASN A 190 -7.59 17.18 -9.15
N ALA A 191 -8.25 16.14 -8.64
CA ALA A 191 -8.33 14.84 -9.28
C ALA A 191 -9.29 14.85 -10.49
N VAL A 192 -9.02 13.95 -11.44
CA VAL A 192 -9.87 13.65 -12.59
C VAL A 192 -10.84 12.54 -12.21
N LEU A 193 -12.14 12.75 -12.45
CA LEU A 193 -13.18 11.75 -12.19
C LEU A 193 -13.66 11.16 -13.51
N LEU A 194 -13.63 9.82 -13.63
CA LEU A 194 -14.05 9.10 -14.82
C LEU A 194 -15.22 8.14 -14.48
N PRO A 195 -16.27 8.08 -15.32
CA PRO A 195 -17.41 7.19 -15.12
C PRO A 195 -17.13 5.72 -15.46
N GLU A 196 -16.09 5.47 -16.25
CA GLU A 196 -15.73 4.15 -16.75
C GLU A 196 -14.96 3.32 -15.72
N GLU A 197 -14.97 2.00 -15.87
CA GLU A 197 -14.15 1.09 -15.08
C GLU A 197 -12.67 1.22 -15.43
N ILE A 198 -11.80 0.95 -14.46
CA ILE A 198 -10.33 1.10 -14.60
C ILE A 198 -9.76 0.30 -15.77
N ILE A 199 -10.32 -0.88 -16.04
CA ILE A 199 -9.95 -1.77 -17.15
C ILE A 199 -10.11 -1.11 -18.54
N HIS A 200 -10.92 -0.06 -18.64
CA HIS A 200 -11.17 0.68 -19.87
C HIS A 200 -10.31 1.95 -20.00
N VAL A 201 -9.61 2.35 -18.93
CA VAL A 201 -8.77 3.55 -18.88
C VAL A 201 -7.42 3.28 -19.53
N ARG A 202 -7.41 3.26 -20.88
CA ARG A 202 -6.21 2.99 -21.68
C ARG A 202 -5.40 4.25 -21.94
N LEU A 203 -4.33 4.43 -21.18
CA LEU A 203 -3.49 5.64 -21.23
C LEU A 203 -2.10 5.37 -21.85
N ASN A 204 -1.49 6.42 -22.39
CA ASN A 204 -0.13 6.34 -22.95
C ASN A 204 0.91 6.34 -21.83
N SER A 205 1.85 5.39 -21.86
CA SER A 205 2.96 5.26 -20.89
C SER A 205 4.36 5.35 -21.51
N GLN A 206 4.49 5.74 -22.78
CA GLN A 206 5.80 5.82 -23.46
C GLN A 206 6.77 6.82 -22.85
N ARG A 207 6.28 7.88 -22.20
CA ARG A 207 7.10 8.99 -21.67
C ARG A 207 6.71 9.42 -20.26
N ARG A 208 5.95 8.59 -19.54
CA ARG A 208 5.45 8.87 -18.19
C ARG A 208 5.11 7.57 -17.49
N ARG A 209 5.11 7.59 -16.16
CA ARG A 209 4.69 6.44 -15.35
C ARG A 209 3.17 6.43 -15.20
N VAL A 210 2.62 5.23 -15.12
CA VAL A 210 1.18 5.00 -14.92
C VAL A 210 1.02 3.90 -13.89
N ASN A 211 0.53 4.27 -12.71
CA ASN A 211 0.26 3.34 -11.62
C ASN A 211 -1.25 3.16 -11.49
N TYR A 212 -1.72 1.93 -11.58
CA TYR A 212 -3.11 1.56 -11.37
C TYR A 212 -3.25 0.94 -9.98
N TYR A 213 -4.11 1.51 -9.15
CA TYR A 213 -4.47 1.05 -7.82
C TYR A 213 -5.85 0.44 -7.92
N ILE A 214 -5.88 -0.88 -7.98
CA ILE A 214 -7.10 -1.68 -8.06
C ILE A 214 -7.50 -1.97 -6.63
N ILE A 215 -8.28 -1.06 -6.09
CA ILE A 215 -8.66 -0.95 -4.68
C ILE A 215 -10.17 -0.72 -4.56
N SER A 216 -10.86 -1.77 -4.16
CA SER A 216 -12.27 -1.76 -3.78
C SER A 216 -12.45 -2.63 -2.53
N GLU A 217 -13.63 -2.58 -1.92
CA GLU A 217 -13.98 -3.45 -0.79
C GLU A 217 -14.11 -4.93 -1.18
N ASP A 218 -14.12 -5.24 -2.48
CA ASP A 218 -14.27 -6.58 -3.02
C ASP A 218 -12.92 -7.07 -3.57
N ASP A 219 -12.24 -7.91 -2.80
CA ASP A 219 -10.93 -8.49 -3.14
C ASP A 219 -10.99 -9.30 -4.45
N ASP A 220 -12.07 -10.07 -4.67
CA ASP A 220 -12.21 -10.89 -5.88
C ASP A 220 -12.38 -10.01 -7.11
N ALA A 221 -13.16 -8.93 -7.01
CA ALA A 221 -13.26 -7.94 -8.08
C ALA A 221 -11.91 -7.26 -8.37
N ASN A 222 -11.09 -7.02 -7.34
CA ASN A 222 -9.75 -6.45 -7.52
C ASN A 222 -8.83 -7.43 -8.28
N VAL A 223 -8.87 -8.72 -7.93
CA VAL A 223 -8.10 -9.77 -8.62
C VAL A 223 -8.55 -9.92 -10.07
N ASP A 224 -9.85 -10.02 -10.33
CA ASP A 224 -10.42 -10.17 -11.68
C ASP A 224 -10.06 -9.00 -12.60
N GLN A 225 -10.17 -7.76 -12.10
CA GLN A 225 -9.75 -6.57 -12.85
C GLN A 225 -8.25 -6.60 -13.14
N THR A 226 -7.42 -7.01 -12.17
CA THR A 226 -5.97 -7.13 -12.34
C THR A 226 -5.63 -8.17 -13.42
N LEU A 227 -6.21 -9.36 -13.35
CA LEU A 227 -5.99 -10.43 -14.34
C LEU A 227 -6.39 -9.99 -15.75
N LYS A 228 -7.52 -9.29 -15.88
CA LYS A 228 -7.97 -8.71 -17.15
C LYS A 228 -7.00 -7.67 -17.68
N MET A 229 -6.45 -6.81 -16.81
CA MET A 229 -5.47 -5.81 -17.19
C MET A 229 -4.14 -6.44 -17.63
N ILE A 230 -3.66 -7.49 -16.94
CA ILE A 230 -2.49 -8.24 -17.36
C ILE A 230 -2.71 -8.76 -18.79
N HIS A 231 -3.82 -9.46 -19.03
CA HIS A 231 -4.16 -9.98 -20.35
C HIS A 231 -4.24 -8.88 -21.42
N ASP A 232 -4.85 -7.74 -21.10
CA ASP A 232 -4.98 -6.60 -22.02
C ASP A 232 -3.66 -5.83 -22.24
N MET A 233 -2.66 -5.99 -21.37
CA MET A 233 -1.37 -5.30 -21.45
C MET A 233 -0.22 -6.20 -21.94
N THR A 234 -0.43 -7.51 -22.03
CA THR A 234 0.56 -8.50 -22.51
C THR A 234 0.09 -9.17 -23.80
N SER A 235 0.81 -10.22 -24.25
CA SER A 235 0.34 -11.21 -25.24
C SER A 235 -0.14 -10.65 -26.60
N GLY A 236 0.44 -9.56 -27.08
CA GLY A 236 0.10 -9.02 -28.41
C GLY A 236 -1.27 -8.35 -28.50
N SER A 237 -1.85 -7.95 -27.36
CA SER A 237 -3.14 -7.27 -27.31
C SER A 237 -3.21 -6.02 -28.22
N ALA A 238 -4.42 -5.59 -28.58
CA ALA A 238 -4.62 -4.37 -29.35
C ALA A 238 -4.12 -3.10 -28.63
N TRP A 239 -3.98 -3.11 -27.31
CA TRP A 239 -3.42 -2.00 -26.56
C TRP A 239 -1.89 -2.00 -26.60
N TYR A 240 -1.28 -3.17 -26.44
CA TYR A 240 0.16 -3.37 -26.55
C TYR A 240 0.68 -3.03 -27.95
N THR A 241 0.05 -3.59 -28.99
CA THR A 241 0.48 -3.46 -30.40
C THR A 241 0.40 -2.03 -30.96
N LYS A 242 -0.44 -1.15 -30.40
CA LYS A 242 -0.61 0.24 -30.86
C LYS A 242 0.55 1.18 -30.46
N GLN A 243 1.66 0.67 -29.92
CA GLN A 243 2.85 1.41 -29.47
C GLN A 243 2.58 2.57 -28.49
N ARG A 244 1.42 2.58 -27.82
CA ARG A 244 1.09 3.59 -26.79
C ARG A 244 1.43 3.13 -25.38
N LEU A 245 1.65 1.83 -25.21
CA LEU A 245 1.98 1.17 -23.96
C LEU A 245 3.47 0.83 -23.94
N CYS A 246 4.18 1.33 -22.93
CA CYS A 246 5.46 0.81 -22.47
C CYS A 246 5.21 0.12 -21.13
N GLN A 247 5.24 -1.22 -21.10
CA GLN A 247 4.95 -2.02 -19.89
C GLN A 247 5.85 -1.66 -18.72
N ARG A 248 7.13 -1.34 -18.99
CA ARG A 248 8.14 -0.92 -17.99
C ARG A 248 7.75 0.31 -17.18
N ASN A 249 6.88 1.15 -17.74
CA ASN A 249 6.39 2.36 -17.10
C ASN A 249 5.02 2.17 -16.44
N VAL A 250 4.51 0.95 -16.38
CA VAL A 250 3.21 0.61 -15.81
C VAL A 250 3.37 -0.31 -14.61
N THR A 251 2.69 0.06 -13.53
CA THR A 251 2.57 -0.77 -12.32
C THR A 251 1.11 -1.00 -12.02
N LEU A 252 0.73 -2.26 -11.77
CA LEU A 252 -0.58 -2.65 -11.25
C LEU A 252 -0.43 -2.99 -9.76
N HIS A 253 -1.15 -2.29 -8.90
CA HIS A 253 -1.27 -2.58 -7.48
C HIS A 253 -2.64 -3.23 -7.25
N CYS A 254 -2.66 -4.53 -6.98
CA CYS A 254 -3.85 -5.30 -6.67
C CYS A 254 -4.01 -5.36 -5.15
N TYR A 255 -5.00 -4.68 -4.60
CA TYR A 255 -5.31 -4.78 -3.17
C TYR A 255 -6.19 -6.00 -2.96
N ALA A 256 -5.62 -7.04 -2.37
CA ALA A 256 -6.36 -8.25 -2.06
C ALA A 256 -5.64 -9.01 -0.93
N THR A 257 -6.42 -9.69 -0.11
CA THR A 257 -5.96 -10.39 1.09
C THR A 257 -6.22 -11.89 1.08
N ASN A 258 -6.98 -12.37 0.10
CA ASN A 258 -7.26 -13.78 -0.14
C ASN A 258 -6.01 -14.51 -0.65
N ALA A 259 -5.80 -15.74 -0.17
CA ALA A 259 -4.61 -16.53 -0.50
C ALA A 259 -4.58 -16.91 -2.00
N GLU A 260 -5.74 -17.02 -2.62
CA GLU A 260 -5.94 -17.35 -4.02
C GLU A 260 -5.41 -16.27 -4.96
N ALA A 261 -5.40 -14.99 -4.55
CA ALA A 261 -4.91 -13.89 -5.37
C ALA A 261 -3.47 -14.11 -5.80
N GLU A 262 -2.60 -14.53 -4.87
CA GLU A 262 -1.21 -14.80 -5.16
C GLU A 262 -1.07 -15.90 -6.22
N ILE A 263 -1.76 -17.03 -6.03
CA ILE A 263 -1.73 -18.18 -6.94
C ILE A 263 -2.18 -17.76 -8.35
N LEU A 264 -3.29 -17.03 -8.45
CA LEU A 264 -3.84 -16.59 -9.73
C LEU A 264 -2.95 -15.59 -10.45
N LEU A 265 -2.36 -14.64 -9.71
CA LEU A 265 -1.45 -13.65 -10.27
C LEU A 265 -0.13 -14.30 -10.69
N ASP A 266 0.46 -15.18 -9.88
CA ASP A 266 1.74 -15.85 -10.17
C ASP A 266 1.64 -16.84 -11.34
N ALA A 267 0.45 -17.38 -11.60
CA ALA A 267 0.19 -18.21 -12.78
C ALA A 267 0.21 -17.45 -14.12
N LYS A 268 0.20 -16.11 -14.12
CA LYS A 268 0.23 -15.29 -15.34
C LYS A 268 1.64 -14.86 -15.71
N ASP A 269 1.97 -14.97 -17.00
CA ASP A 269 3.11 -14.28 -17.61
C ASP A 269 2.83 -12.77 -17.66
N LYS A 270 3.69 -12.01 -16.99
CA LYS A 270 3.59 -10.56 -16.84
C LYS A 270 4.52 -9.83 -17.81
N GLN A 271 5.44 -10.51 -18.50
CA GLN A 271 6.47 -9.88 -19.34
C GLN A 271 7.18 -8.74 -18.57
N ASP A 272 7.33 -7.55 -19.16
CA ASP A 272 7.94 -6.37 -18.51
C ASP A 272 6.95 -5.59 -17.60
N LEU A 273 5.70 -6.08 -17.39
CA LEU A 273 4.69 -5.41 -16.57
C LEU A 273 4.94 -5.66 -15.07
N LYS A 274 4.94 -4.60 -14.27
CA LYS A 274 5.04 -4.73 -12.81
C LYS A 274 3.66 -4.98 -12.22
N VAL A 275 3.49 -6.09 -11.52
CA VAL A 275 2.25 -6.42 -10.79
C VAL A 275 2.61 -6.70 -9.34
N VAL A 276 1.94 -6.00 -8.44
CA VAL A 276 2.21 -6.04 -7.01
C VAL A 276 0.90 -6.36 -6.30
N LEU A 277 0.87 -7.51 -5.63
CA LEU A 277 -0.19 -7.85 -4.67
C LEU A 277 0.08 -7.08 -3.39
N VAL A 278 -0.89 -6.28 -2.97
CA VAL A 278 -0.80 -5.40 -1.80
C VAL A 278 -1.62 -6.00 -0.68
N ASP A 279 -0.93 -6.58 0.30
CA ASP A 279 -1.51 -6.98 1.58
C ASP A 279 -1.13 -5.94 2.63
N GLU A 280 -2.04 -4.99 2.88
CA GLU A 280 -1.79 -3.86 3.78
C GLU A 280 -1.48 -4.28 5.22
N VAL A 281 -1.94 -5.48 5.63
CA VAL A 281 -1.69 -6.00 6.98
C VAL A 281 -0.26 -6.49 7.09
N ARG A 282 0.17 -7.32 6.15
CA ARG A 282 1.55 -7.85 6.09
C ARG A 282 2.56 -6.73 5.92
N ASP A 283 2.29 -5.83 5.00
CA ASP A 283 3.12 -4.66 4.72
C ASP A 283 3.32 -3.81 5.99
N ALA A 284 2.26 -3.55 6.76
CA ALA A 284 2.35 -2.83 8.02
C ALA A 284 3.14 -3.58 9.11
N VAL A 285 3.07 -4.91 9.14
CA VAL A 285 3.87 -5.75 10.06
C VAL A 285 5.35 -5.66 9.71
N TYR A 286 5.70 -5.75 8.43
CA TYR A 286 7.10 -5.70 7.99
C TYR A 286 7.71 -4.33 8.28
N GLU A 287 6.97 -3.25 8.03
CA GLU A 287 7.41 -1.91 8.43
C GLU A 287 7.58 -1.77 9.95
N GLN A 288 6.61 -2.25 10.73
CA GLN A 288 6.68 -2.20 12.18
C GLN A 288 7.92 -2.93 12.72
N LEU A 289 8.23 -4.10 12.20
CA LEU A 289 9.39 -4.88 12.61
C LEU A 289 10.71 -4.36 12.03
N TYR A 290 10.69 -3.62 10.93
CA TYR A 290 11.87 -2.94 10.40
C TYR A 290 12.21 -1.68 11.22
N GLU A 291 11.21 -0.84 11.52
CA GLU A 291 11.41 0.38 12.31
C GLU A 291 11.62 0.09 13.80
N TYR A 292 10.91 -0.91 14.32
CA TYR A 292 10.95 -1.32 15.72
C TYR A 292 11.18 -2.84 15.81
N PRO A 293 12.41 -3.30 15.51
CA PRO A 293 12.75 -4.71 15.52
C PRO A 293 12.60 -5.33 16.91
N LEU A 294 12.48 -6.67 16.95
CA LEU A 294 12.27 -7.41 18.19
C LEU A 294 13.35 -7.11 19.25
N TYR A 295 14.59 -6.85 18.81
CA TYR A 295 15.73 -6.54 19.66
C TYR A 295 15.84 -5.05 20.07
N MET A 296 14.88 -4.19 19.75
CA MET A 296 14.99 -2.73 19.96
C MET A 296 15.31 -2.31 21.41
N ASN A 297 14.83 -3.08 22.40
CA ASN A 297 15.07 -2.82 23.83
C ASN A 297 16.23 -3.64 24.43
N GLN A 298 16.97 -4.38 23.60
CA GLN A 298 18.04 -5.25 24.05
C GLN A 298 19.38 -4.52 24.06
N MET A 299 20.20 -4.83 25.07
CA MET A 299 21.60 -4.45 25.08
C MET A 299 22.44 -5.60 24.54
N LYS A 300 23.45 -5.31 23.72
CA LYS A 300 24.40 -6.31 23.25
C LYS A 300 25.08 -6.96 24.46
N THR A 301 24.76 -8.22 24.73
CA THR A 301 25.52 -9.02 25.68
C THR A 301 26.74 -9.57 24.94
N GLY A 302 27.95 -9.38 25.47
CA GLY A 302 29.22 -9.74 24.83
C GLY A 302 29.45 -11.25 24.62
N GLY A 303 28.60 -11.91 23.84
CA GLY A 303 28.78 -13.25 23.25
C GLY A 303 28.75 -14.45 24.22
N ALA A 304 28.67 -14.25 25.54
CA ALA A 304 28.93 -15.34 26.48
C ALA A 304 27.71 -16.20 26.88
N LYS A 305 26.47 -15.75 26.63
CA LYS A 305 25.25 -16.52 26.92
C LYS A 305 24.15 -16.23 25.90
N GLN A 306 23.54 -17.29 25.38
CA GLN A 306 22.32 -17.20 24.58
C GLN A 306 21.16 -16.80 25.49
N ASN A 307 20.61 -15.61 25.29
CA ASN A 307 19.50 -15.09 26.06
C ASN A 307 18.16 -15.53 25.44
N THR A 308 17.06 -15.27 26.14
CA THR A 308 15.71 -15.49 25.61
C THR A 308 15.08 -14.14 25.33
N LEU A 309 14.50 -13.99 24.13
CA LEU A 309 13.67 -12.86 23.76
C LEU A 309 12.20 -13.30 23.79
N THR A 310 11.41 -12.72 24.69
CA THR A 310 10.02 -13.10 24.88
C THR A 310 9.10 -12.11 24.18
N LEU A 311 8.37 -12.62 23.17
CA LEU A 311 7.35 -11.90 22.41
C LEU A 311 5.96 -12.32 22.88
N LEU A 312 5.13 -11.35 23.26
CA LEU A 312 3.72 -11.55 23.56
C LEU A 312 2.86 -10.98 22.43
N ILE A 313 2.04 -11.81 21.81
CA ILE A 313 1.04 -11.41 20.82
C ILE A 313 -0.35 -11.60 21.41
N VAL A 314 -1.18 -10.58 21.30
CA VAL A 314 -2.54 -10.57 21.78
C VAL A 314 -3.49 -10.37 20.60
N GLY A 315 -4.27 -11.40 20.30
CA GLY A 315 -5.12 -11.50 19.11
C GLY A 315 -4.46 -12.28 17.99
N GLY A 316 -5.05 -13.41 17.62
CA GLY A 316 -4.68 -14.33 16.55
C GLY A 316 -5.46 -14.13 15.25
N GLY A 317 -6.08 -12.96 15.06
CA GLY A 317 -6.63 -12.55 13.78
C GLY A 317 -5.54 -12.34 12.72
N LYS A 318 -5.91 -11.82 11.54
CA LYS A 318 -4.98 -11.65 10.41
C LYS A 318 -3.68 -10.93 10.78
N ALA A 319 -3.78 -9.77 11.44
CA ALA A 319 -2.61 -8.97 11.83
C ALA A 319 -1.71 -9.67 12.85
N GLY A 320 -2.30 -10.36 13.84
CA GLY A 320 -1.53 -11.13 14.81
C GLY A 320 -0.83 -12.34 14.20
N CYS A 321 -1.50 -13.06 13.29
CA CYS A 321 -0.91 -14.17 12.55
C CYS A 321 0.24 -13.73 11.62
N GLU A 322 0.05 -12.63 10.87
CA GLU A 322 1.12 -12.07 10.03
C GLU A 322 2.30 -11.60 10.89
N PHE A 323 2.04 -11.01 12.07
CA PHE A 323 3.09 -10.65 13.02
C PHE A 323 3.83 -11.87 13.56
N LEU A 324 3.11 -12.93 13.95
CA LEU A 324 3.70 -14.20 14.38
C LEU A 324 4.63 -14.76 13.30
N LYS A 325 4.12 -14.90 12.06
CA LYS A 325 4.88 -15.42 10.92
C LYS A 325 6.12 -14.56 10.66
N ALA A 326 6.00 -13.23 10.65
CA ALA A 326 7.12 -12.32 10.46
C ALA A 326 8.17 -12.44 11.57
N ALA A 327 7.74 -12.45 12.83
CA ALA A 327 8.62 -12.55 13.99
C ALA A 327 9.46 -13.82 14.01
N VAL A 328 8.90 -14.95 13.56
CA VAL A 328 9.58 -16.26 13.55
C VAL A 328 10.86 -16.22 12.73
N TRP A 329 10.85 -15.66 11.51
CA TRP A 329 12.05 -15.58 10.68
C TRP A 329 12.86 -14.30 10.94
N SER A 330 12.23 -13.18 11.28
CA SER A 330 12.96 -11.94 11.56
C SER A 330 13.69 -11.97 12.89
N GLY A 331 13.22 -12.77 13.85
CA GLY A 331 13.80 -12.94 15.18
C GLY A 331 14.88 -14.02 15.28
N GLN A 332 15.31 -14.58 14.15
CA GLN A 332 16.44 -15.51 14.10
C GLN A 332 17.73 -14.75 14.41
N MET A 333 18.40 -15.11 15.51
CA MET A 333 19.57 -14.40 16.04
C MET A 333 20.57 -15.39 16.65
N ILE A 334 21.86 -15.06 16.60
CA ILE A 334 22.90 -15.87 17.26
C ILE A 334 22.78 -15.72 18.78
N SER A 335 22.60 -14.49 19.27
CA SER A 335 22.63 -14.18 20.70
C SER A 335 21.33 -14.49 21.45
N TYR A 336 20.21 -14.76 20.76
CA TYR A 336 18.89 -14.90 21.37
C TYR A 336 18.10 -16.09 20.82
N LYS A 337 17.41 -16.82 21.69
CA LYS A 337 16.29 -17.70 21.31
C LYS A 337 14.98 -16.95 21.42
N LEU A 338 14.09 -17.13 20.46
CA LEU A 338 12.79 -16.46 20.42
C LEU A 338 11.72 -17.32 21.10
N ASN A 339 11.06 -16.79 22.12
CA ASN A 339 9.90 -17.43 22.74
C ASN A 339 8.66 -16.59 22.49
N ILE A 340 7.67 -17.14 21.80
CA ILE A 340 6.46 -16.43 21.38
C ILE A 340 5.26 -16.98 22.14
N HIS A 341 4.54 -16.11 22.83
CA HIS A 341 3.26 -16.42 23.46
C HIS A 341 2.15 -15.69 22.72
N LEU A 342 1.20 -16.42 22.14
CA LEU A 342 0.05 -15.85 21.44
C LEU A 342 -1.22 -16.15 22.22
N PHE A 343 -1.95 -15.12 22.62
CA PHE A 343 -3.25 -15.22 23.30
C PHE A 343 -4.38 -14.87 22.36
N ASP A 344 -5.35 -15.77 22.21
CA ASP A 344 -6.57 -15.52 21.45
C ASP A 344 -7.80 -16.17 22.11
N LEU A 345 -8.99 -15.64 21.83
CA LEU A 345 -10.26 -16.21 22.32
C LEU A 345 -10.52 -17.61 21.76
N GLU A 346 -10.05 -17.88 20.54
CA GLU A 346 -10.21 -19.15 19.84
C GLU A 346 -8.83 -19.82 19.64
N GLY A 347 -8.00 -19.81 20.68
CA GLY A 347 -6.63 -20.31 20.65
C GLY A 347 -6.48 -21.73 20.11
N THR A 348 -7.37 -22.65 20.49
CA THR A 348 -7.36 -24.03 19.96
C THR A 348 -7.62 -24.07 18.46
N ASN A 349 -8.66 -23.38 17.97
CA ASN A 349 -8.98 -23.31 16.54
C ASN A 349 -7.85 -22.64 15.74
N LEU A 350 -7.22 -21.62 16.32
CA LEU A 350 -6.07 -20.94 15.73
C LEU A 350 -4.89 -21.91 15.57
N GLN A 351 -4.59 -22.71 16.58
CA GLN A 351 -3.53 -23.70 16.53
C GLN A 351 -3.79 -24.72 15.41
N GLU A 352 -4.99 -25.32 15.36
CA GLU A 352 -5.36 -26.27 14.31
C GLU A 352 -5.20 -25.67 12.90
N ARG A 353 -5.64 -24.42 12.71
CA ARG A 353 -5.48 -23.70 11.44
C ARG A 353 -4.01 -23.47 11.09
N LEU A 354 -3.16 -23.10 12.06
CA LEU A 354 -1.73 -22.92 11.81
C LEU A 354 -1.01 -24.24 11.52
N GLU A 355 -1.42 -25.35 12.13
CA GLU A 355 -0.92 -26.69 11.82
C GLU A 355 -1.33 -27.16 10.41
N GLU A 356 -2.50 -26.74 9.93
CA GLU A 356 -2.94 -27.02 8.56
C GLU A 356 -2.22 -26.13 7.52
N GLU A 357 -2.19 -24.82 7.74
CA GLU A 357 -1.58 -23.85 6.81
C GLU A 357 -0.05 -23.91 6.82
N CYS A 358 0.55 -24.21 7.96
CA CYS A 358 1.98 -24.13 8.24
C CYS A 358 2.44 -25.34 9.09
N PRO A 359 2.44 -26.56 8.54
CA PRO A 359 2.55 -27.80 9.32
C PRO A 359 3.82 -27.97 10.13
N GLU A 360 4.93 -27.36 9.73
CA GLU A 360 6.20 -27.42 10.46
C GLU A 360 6.47 -26.17 11.30
N LEU A 361 5.56 -25.19 11.33
CA LEU A 361 5.75 -23.94 12.08
C LEU A 361 5.73 -24.16 13.59
N LEU A 362 4.87 -25.05 14.08
CA LEU A 362 4.75 -25.34 15.52
C LEU A 362 5.60 -26.54 15.96
N ALA A 363 6.40 -27.11 15.05
CA ALA A 363 7.22 -28.28 15.35
C ALA A 363 8.31 -27.96 16.39
N GLU A 364 8.51 -28.87 17.33
CA GLU A 364 9.56 -28.72 18.35
C GLU A 364 10.97 -28.88 17.75
N GLY A 365 11.93 -28.13 18.30
CA GLY A 365 13.35 -28.32 18.03
C GLY A 365 14.01 -27.28 17.11
N GLY A 366 13.86 -25.99 17.41
CA GLY A 366 14.54 -24.89 16.70
C GLY A 366 15.03 -23.77 17.61
N SER A 367 15.44 -22.66 16.99
CA SER A 367 15.81 -21.38 17.60
C SER A 367 14.63 -20.57 18.15
N TYR A 368 13.40 -21.04 17.90
CA TYR A 368 12.17 -20.43 18.39
C TYR A 368 11.20 -21.44 18.99
N GLN A 369 10.33 -20.96 19.88
CA GLN A 369 9.21 -21.69 20.47
C GLN A 369 7.93 -20.86 20.37
N ILE A 370 6.80 -21.50 20.06
CA ILE A 370 5.49 -20.85 19.96
C ILE A 370 4.54 -21.56 20.92
N CYS A 371 3.92 -20.78 21.81
CA CYS A 371 2.91 -21.23 22.74
C CYS A 371 1.62 -20.46 22.49
N ILE A 372 0.55 -21.15 22.08
CA ILE A 372 -0.77 -20.57 21.83
C ILE A 372 -1.66 -20.83 23.05
N HIS A 373 -2.28 -19.77 23.56
CA HIS A 373 -3.11 -19.77 24.76
C HIS A 373 -4.53 -19.35 24.40
N GLU A 374 -5.51 -20.10 24.89
CA GLU A 374 -6.92 -19.78 24.72
C GLU A 374 -7.44 -18.96 25.92
N GLY A 375 -7.95 -17.76 25.66
CA GLY A 375 -8.56 -16.95 26.71
C GLY A 375 -8.80 -15.48 26.35
N ASP A 376 -9.67 -14.84 27.14
CA ASP A 376 -9.90 -13.39 27.04
C ASP A 376 -8.73 -12.64 27.69
N VAL A 377 -8.15 -11.74 26.90
CA VAL A 377 -7.09 -10.80 27.29
C VAL A 377 -7.43 -10.00 28.53
N PHE A 378 -8.70 -9.66 28.71
CA PHE A 378 -9.17 -8.84 29.84
C PHE A 378 -9.59 -9.68 31.05
N SER A 379 -9.40 -11.01 31.01
CA SER A 379 -9.73 -11.91 32.11
C SER A 379 -8.67 -11.94 33.21
N SER A 380 -9.05 -12.40 34.40
CA SER A 380 -8.10 -12.68 35.48
C SER A 380 -7.18 -13.87 35.17
N ILE A 381 -7.58 -14.76 34.25
CA ILE A 381 -6.77 -15.90 33.81
C ILE A 381 -5.54 -15.39 33.06
N MET A 382 -5.74 -14.49 32.08
CA MET A 382 -4.65 -13.84 31.34
C MET A 382 -3.66 -13.13 32.28
N GLN A 383 -4.16 -12.45 33.31
CA GLN A 383 -3.29 -11.79 34.29
C GLN A 383 -2.39 -12.80 35.01
N ASN A 384 -2.93 -13.94 35.44
CA ASN A 384 -2.16 -14.98 36.10
C ASN A 384 -1.13 -15.62 35.16
N GLU A 385 -1.49 -15.84 33.90
CA GLU A 385 -0.55 -16.39 32.91
C GLU A 385 0.57 -15.41 32.58
N LEU A 386 0.28 -14.13 32.38
CA LEU A 386 1.31 -13.09 32.21
C LEU A 386 2.21 -12.94 33.44
N ASP A 387 1.65 -13.14 34.64
CA ASP A 387 2.44 -13.18 35.86
C ASP A 387 3.41 -14.37 35.89
N ALA A 388 3.03 -15.49 35.28
CA ALA A 388 3.87 -16.68 35.15
C ALA A 388 4.93 -16.58 34.03
N LEU A 389 4.70 -15.79 32.97
CA LEU A 389 5.66 -15.64 31.85
C LEU A 389 6.99 -14.97 32.25
N GLY A 390 7.02 -14.22 33.36
CA GLY A 390 8.21 -13.50 33.79
C GLY A 390 8.50 -12.27 32.91
N GLN A 391 9.72 -12.16 32.38
CA GLN A 391 10.17 -11.01 31.58
C GLN A 391 9.64 -11.11 30.15
N VAL A 392 8.94 -10.07 29.72
CA VAL A 392 8.48 -9.88 28.33
C VAL A 392 9.23 -8.71 27.72
N ASP A 393 9.74 -8.86 26.50
CA ASP A 393 10.57 -7.87 25.82
C ASP A 393 9.76 -7.05 24.82
N TYR A 394 8.80 -7.70 24.15
CA TYR A 394 8.00 -7.11 23.08
C TYR A 394 6.55 -7.58 23.20
N CYS A 395 5.60 -6.65 23.12
CA CYS A 395 4.16 -6.92 23.14
C CYS A 395 3.48 -6.37 21.89
N VAL A 396 2.56 -7.15 21.32
CA VAL A 396 1.74 -6.79 20.17
C VAL A 396 0.28 -6.94 20.54
N SER A 397 -0.54 -5.94 20.21
CA SER A 397 -1.99 -5.97 20.37
C SER A 397 -2.69 -5.87 19.02
N ALA A 398 -3.42 -6.92 18.62
CA ALA A 398 -4.02 -7.07 17.30
C ALA A 398 -5.38 -7.79 17.36
N LEU A 399 -6.33 -7.24 18.13
CA LEU A 399 -7.62 -7.86 18.45
C LEU A 399 -8.73 -7.65 17.39
N GLY A 400 -8.37 -7.31 16.16
CA GLY A 400 -9.29 -7.16 15.03
C GLY A 400 -10.06 -5.83 14.96
N ASP A 401 -10.35 -5.20 16.09
CA ASP A 401 -10.86 -3.82 16.15
C ASP A 401 -9.90 -2.86 16.86
N ASP A 402 -9.90 -1.60 16.43
CA ASP A 402 -9.00 -0.56 16.93
C ASP A 402 -9.19 -0.33 18.43
N GLU A 403 -10.44 -0.26 18.91
CA GLU A 403 -10.78 0.04 20.30
C GLU A 403 -10.24 -1.03 21.25
N ARG A 404 -10.44 -2.32 20.94
CA ARG A 404 -9.92 -3.44 21.73
C ARG A 404 -8.40 -3.49 21.67
N SER A 405 -7.81 -3.30 20.48
CA SER A 405 -6.36 -3.33 20.31
C SER A 405 -5.68 -2.22 21.12
N ILE A 406 -6.21 -1.00 21.08
CA ILE A 406 -5.72 0.13 21.88
C ILE A 406 -5.92 -0.14 23.38
N ARG A 407 -7.09 -0.63 23.78
CA ARG A 407 -7.40 -0.93 25.19
C ARG A 407 -6.46 -2.00 25.75
N ALA A 408 -6.18 -3.06 25.01
CA ALA A 408 -5.25 -4.11 25.42
C ALA A 408 -3.81 -3.60 25.53
N ALA A 409 -3.34 -2.77 24.58
CA ALA A 409 -2.01 -2.16 24.68
C ALA A 409 -1.86 -1.24 25.90
N VAL A 410 -2.88 -0.42 26.19
CA VAL A 410 -2.92 0.42 27.40
C VAL A 410 -2.93 -0.43 28.67
N TRP A 411 -3.71 -1.52 28.68
CA TRP A 411 -3.76 -2.44 29.79
C TRP A 411 -2.41 -3.12 30.03
N MET A 412 -1.76 -3.65 28.99
CA MET A 412 -0.41 -4.23 29.09
C MET A 412 0.61 -3.22 29.61
N ARG A 413 0.59 -1.97 29.10
CA ARG A 413 1.48 -0.91 29.59
C ARG A 413 1.28 -0.65 31.08
N ARG A 414 0.03 -0.65 31.57
CA ARG A 414 -0.28 -0.48 33.00
C ARG A 414 0.19 -1.67 33.82
N HIS A 415 -0.05 -2.90 33.35
CA HIS A 415 0.39 -4.13 34.00
C HIS A 415 1.92 -4.15 34.21
N PHE A 416 2.71 -3.92 33.15
CA PHE A 416 4.17 -3.94 33.26
C PHE A 416 4.73 -2.72 34.00
N CYS A 417 4.07 -1.56 33.98
CA CYS A 417 4.48 -0.41 34.80
C CYS A 417 4.25 -0.63 36.31
N ALA A 418 3.30 -1.48 36.69
CA ALA A 418 3.03 -1.77 38.10
C ALA A 418 4.04 -2.77 38.70
N LYS A 419 4.73 -3.54 37.88
CA LYS A 419 5.74 -4.51 38.33
C LYS A 419 7.09 -3.84 38.60
N THR A 420 7.69 -4.16 39.74
CA THR A 420 9.07 -3.76 40.08
C THR A 420 10.05 -4.84 39.64
N GLY A 421 11.24 -4.43 39.19
CA GLY A 421 12.33 -5.36 38.83
C GLY A 421 12.34 -5.89 37.39
N TYR A 422 11.35 -5.53 36.56
CA TYR A 422 11.28 -5.90 35.15
C TYR A 422 11.68 -4.75 34.24
N THR A 423 12.33 -5.07 33.12
CA THR A 423 12.51 -4.12 32.01
C THR A 423 11.15 -3.91 31.33
N LYS A 424 10.81 -2.67 31.01
CA LYS A 424 9.52 -2.37 30.36
C LYS A 424 9.54 -2.90 28.93
N PRO A 425 8.55 -3.72 28.51
CA PRO A 425 8.49 -4.18 27.14
C PRO A 425 8.23 -3.03 26.18
N PHE A 426 8.69 -3.20 24.95
CA PHE A 426 8.19 -2.45 23.81
C PHE A 426 6.75 -2.89 23.55
N ILE A 427 5.84 -1.95 23.29
CA ILE A 427 4.41 -2.28 23.09
C ILE A 427 3.94 -1.59 21.82
N CYS A 428 3.41 -2.39 20.88
CA CYS A 428 2.73 -1.87 19.71
C CYS A 428 1.28 -2.35 19.60
N ALA A 429 0.46 -1.58 18.86
CA ALA A 429 -0.95 -1.85 18.68
C ALA A 429 -1.34 -1.71 17.20
N TYR A 430 -2.02 -2.71 16.65
CA TYR A 430 -2.57 -2.64 15.31
C TYR A 430 -3.81 -1.75 15.31
N VAL A 431 -3.79 -0.71 14.47
CA VAL A 431 -4.82 0.33 14.36
C VAL A 431 -5.05 0.66 12.89
N GLN A 432 -6.26 0.42 12.41
CA GLN A 432 -6.69 0.66 11.03
C GLN A 432 -7.10 2.10 10.76
N SER A 433 -7.61 2.83 11.75
CA SER A 433 -7.97 4.23 11.59
C SER A 433 -6.74 5.14 11.72
N LEU A 434 -6.42 5.90 10.67
CA LEU A 434 -5.34 6.90 10.71
C LEU A 434 -5.51 7.92 11.84
N ALA A 435 -6.75 8.38 12.08
CA ALA A 435 -7.04 9.33 13.15
C ALA A 435 -6.74 8.74 14.55
N LYS A 436 -7.11 7.47 14.77
CA LYS A 436 -6.80 6.77 16.03
C LYS A 436 -5.30 6.48 16.16
N LYS A 437 -4.63 6.11 15.07
CA LYS A 437 -3.17 5.90 15.02
C LYS A 437 -2.44 7.16 15.52
N MET A 438 -2.75 8.33 14.98
CA MET A 438 -2.17 9.60 15.42
C MET A 438 -2.45 9.90 16.91
N ALA A 439 -3.68 9.64 17.38
CA ALA A 439 -4.02 9.84 18.78
C ALA A 439 -3.26 8.90 19.73
N VAL A 440 -3.02 7.65 19.33
CA VAL A 440 -2.27 6.67 20.13
C VAL A 440 -0.79 7.03 20.22
N SER A 441 -0.17 7.50 19.13
CA SER A 441 1.24 7.91 19.14
C SER A 441 1.53 9.08 20.09
N GLU A 442 0.52 9.92 20.38
CA GLU A 442 0.64 11.08 21.27
C GLU A 442 0.08 10.82 22.68
N LEU A 443 -0.35 9.59 22.95
CA LEU A 443 -1.04 9.24 24.19
C LEU A 443 -0.16 9.48 25.42
N SER A 444 -0.61 10.38 26.28
CA SER A 444 0.15 10.81 27.45
C SER A 444 -0.74 11.31 28.61
N GLU A 445 -0.18 11.31 29.82
CA GLU A 445 -0.80 11.85 31.03
C GLU A 445 -0.03 13.06 31.56
N ASN A 446 -0.76 14.05 32.09
CA ASN A 446 -0.13 15.19 32.76
C ASN A 446 0.26 14.83 34.19
N THR A 447 1.54 14.96 34.53
CA THR A 447 2.01 14.75 35.89
C THR A 447 1.71 15.96 36.79
N ARG A 448 1.77 15.76 38.10
CA ARG A 448 1.67 16.84 39.10
C ARG A 448 2.71 17.95 38.89
N ARG A 449 3.82 17.67 38.20
CA ARG A 449 4.88 18.63 37.86
C ARG A 449 4.65 19.33 36.51
N LYS A 450 3.47 19.16 35.90
CA LYS A 450 3.11 19.65 34.55
C LYS A 450 4.03 19.13 33.45
N THR A 451 4.66 17.97 33.66
CA THR A 451 5.36 17.25 32.59
C THR A 451 4.41 16.25 31.98
N SER A 452 4.49 16.04 30.67
CA SER A 452 3.74 14.99 29.99
C SER A 452 4.49 13.65 30.12
N LEU A 453 3.78 12.60 30.56
CA LEU A 453 4.30 11.23 30.61
C LEU A 453 3.62 10.39 29.53
N SER A 454 4.37 10.02 28.50
CA SER A 454 3.87 9.18 27.41
C SER A 454 3.59 7.74 27.87
N TYR A 455 2.55 7.13 27.31
CA TYR A 455 2.32 5.69 27.43
C TYR A 455 3.34 4.86 26.64
N GLY A 456 4.04 5.45 25.66
CA GLY A 456 5.04 4.75 24.85
C GLY A 456 4.46 3.54 24.12
N ILE A 457 3.28 3.68 23.53
CA ILE A 457 2.64 2.67 22.68
C ILE A 457 2.86 3.10 21.24
N VAL A 458 3.41 2.22 20.41
CA VAL A 458 3.64 2.48 18.98
C VAL A 458 2.49 1.89 18.18
N PRO A 459 1.64 2.72 17.54
CA PRO A 459 0.57 2.19 16.71
C PRO A 459 1.09 1.84 15.32
N PHE A 460 0.72 0.67 14.80
CA PHE A 460 1.01 0.22 13.44
C PHE A 460 -0.28 -0.18 12.72
N GLY A 461 -0.22 -0.37 11.40
CA GLY A 461 -1.41 -0.48 10.56
C GLY A 461 -1.76 0.84 9.87
N CYS A 462 -2.75 0.81 8.97
CA CYS A 462 -3.15 1.94 8.13
C CYS A 462 -1.98 2.64 7.42
N GLY A 463 -1.59 2.11 6.26
CA GLY A 463 -0.68 2.77 5.32
C GLY A 463 0.79 2.58 5.63
N GLY A 464 1.54 2.27 4.58
CA GLY A 464 2.98 2.07 4.63
C GLY A 464 3.62 1.95 3.25
N VAL A 465 3.31 0.88 2.52
CA VAL A 465 4.22 0.48 1.42
C VAL A 465 3.97 1.23 0.09
N TYR A 466 2.76 1.73 -0.15
CA TYR A 466 2.41 2.37 -1.43
C TYR A 466 2.01 3.83 -1.33
N TYR A 467 2.09 4.44 -0.15
CA TYR A 467 1.64 5.80 0.10
C TYR A 467 2.81 6.76 -0.07
N GLY A 468 2.80 7.51 -1.19
CA GLY A 468 3.53 8.77 -1.31
C GLY A 468 5.00 8.79 -0.89
N ASN A 469 5.88 7.95 -1.45
CA ASN A 469 7.34 8.18 -1.54
C ASN A 469 8.16 8.59 -0.28
N GLU A 470 7.64 8.54 0.96
CA GLU A 470 8.36 9.02 2.17
C GLU A 470 8.31 8.05 3.37
N SER A 471 7.66 6.88 3.30
CA SER A 471 7.97 5.82 4.29
C SER A 471 9.38 5.32 4.01
N ASP A 472 10.34 5.77 4.82
CA ASP A 472 11.73 5.32 4.74
C ASP A 472 11.80 3.80 4.87
N ALA A 473 10.96 3.19 5.72
CA ALA A 473 10.87 1.75 5.88
C ALA A 473 10.42 1.05 4.58
N ALA A 474 9.31 1.47 3.98
CA ALA A 474 8.79 0.89 2.74
C ALA A 474 9.84 0.91 1.61
N PHE A 475 10.47 2.08 1.43
CA PHE A 475 11.50 2.25 0.43
C PHE A 475 12.69 1.33 0.70
N VAL A 476 13.19 1.28 1.94
CA VAL A 476 14.37 0.48 2.28
C VAL A 476 14.05 -1.02 2.16
N LEU A 477 12.88 -1.48 2.57
CA LEU A 477 12.46 -2.88 2.41
C LEU A 477 12.45 -3.32 0.95
N GLU A 478 11.83 -2.53 0.06
CA GLU A 478 11.82 -2.80 -1.39
C GLU A 478 13.22 -2.71 -2.00
N TYR A 479 14.03 -1.74 -1.55
CA TYR A 479 15.41 -1.55 -1.98
C TYR A 479 16.29 -2.75 -1.60
N LEU A 480 16.24 -3.20 -0.35
CA LEU A 480 17.01 -4.36 0.11
C LEU A 480 16.51 -5.63 -0.57
N GLY A 481 15.19 -5.79 -0.76
CA GLY A 481 14.63 -6.91 -1.51
C GLY A 481 15.13 -6.96 -2.96
N LEU A 482 15.16 -5.83 -3.67
CA LEU A 482 15.73 -5.75 -5.01
C LEU A 482 17.25 -6.00 -5.01
N GLY A 483 17.96 -5.59 -3.96
CA GLY A 483 19.38 -5.90 -3.78
C GLY A 483 19.64 -7.39 -3.60
N VAL A 484 18.87 -8.08 -2.76
CA VAL A 484 18.90 -9.55 -2.61
C VAL A 484 18.58 -10.24 -3.93
N GLN A 485 17.55 -9.78 -4.64
CA GLN A 485 17.24 -10.31 -5.96
C GLN A 485 18.40 -10.12 -6.94
N SER A 486 19.01 -8.93 -6.93
CA SER A 486 20.15 -8.62 -7.79
C SER A 486 21.36 -9.50 -7.48
N HIS A 487 21.55 -9.85 -6.21
CA HIS A 487 22.55 -10.81 -5.77
C HIS A 487 22.32 -12.21 -6.37
N TYR A 488 21.10 -12.75 -6.33
CA TYR A 488 20.79 -14.04 -6.97
C TYR A 488 21.02 -14.04 -8.49
N PHE A 489 20.93 -12.85 -9.10
CA PHE A 489 21.25 -12.61 -10.50
C PHE A 489 22.74 -12.28 -10.76
N ARG A 490 23.59 -12.31 -9.73
CA ARG A 490 25.03 -12.02 -9.77
C ARG A 490 25.35 -10.67 -10.40
N LEU A 491 24.49 -9.68 -10.16
CA LEU A 491 24.67 -8.34 -10.68
C LEU A 491 25.79 -7.61 -9.94
N ASN A 492 26.67 -6.96 -10.70
CA ASN A 492 27.76 -6.14 -10.18
C ASN A 492 27.81 -4.77 -10.90
N ARG A 493 28.79 -3.93 -10.53
CA ARG A 493 28.98 -2.59 -11.16
C ARG A 493 29.08 -2.67 -12.69
N GLY A 494 29.70 -3.72 -13.22
CA GLY A 494 29.96 -3.93 -14.63
C GLY A 494 28.85 -4.61 -15.42
N SER A 495 27.81 -5.14 -14.77
CA SER A 495 26.67 -5.76 -15.46
C SER A 495 26.01 -4.78 -16.45
N ASP A 496 25.39 -5.28 -17.50
CA ASP A 496 24.70 -4.45 -18.50
C ASP A 496 23.27 -4.08 -18.05
N ALA A 497 22.59 -3.24 -18.83
CA ALA A 497 21.23 -2.77 -18.53
C ALA A 497 20.14 -3.86 -18.71
N GLU A 498 20.37 -4.84 -19.57
CA GLU A 498 19.44 -5.94 -19.83
C GLU A 498 19.46 -6.96 -18.69
N SER A 499 20.64 -7.32 -18.20
CA SER A 499 20.82 -8.16 -17.01
C SER A 499 20.13 -7.55 -15.79
N ARG A 500 20.30 -6.24 -15.55
CA ARG A 500 19.60 -5.52 -14.48
C ARG A 500 18.09 -5.52 -14.66
N ARG A 501 17.64 -5.29 -15.89
CA ARG A 501 16.21 -5.33 -16.22
C ARG A 501 15.62 -6.70 -15.91
N TYR A 502 16.32 -7.78 -16.27
CA TYR A 502 15.83 -9.14 -16.04
C TYR A 502 15.71 -9.47 -14.54
N ALA A 503 16.67 -9.03 -13.71
CA ALA A 503 16.56 -9.19 -12.27
C ALA A 503 15.33 -8.46 -11.69
N VAL A 504 15.09 -7.21 -12.12
CA VAL A 504 13.90 -6.45 -11.71
C VAL A 504 12.61 -7.09 -12.22
N GLN A 505 12.63 -7.60 -13.45
CA GLN A 505 11.48 -8.32 -14.02
C GLN A 505 11.15 -9.55 -13.19
N ASN A 506 12.14 -10.37 -12.86
CA ASN A 506 11.97 -11.59 -12.07
C ASN A 506 11.52 -11.31 -10.63
N PHE A 507 11.96 -10.18 -10.04
CA PHE A 507 11.47 -9.72 -8.74
C PHE A 507 9.94 -9.56 -8.73
N TYR A 508 9.37 -8.95 -9.77
CA TYR A 508 7.92 -8.69 -9.88
C TYR A 508 7.16 -9.80 -10.64
N GLU A 509 7.86 -10.84 -11.10
CA GLU A 509 7.26 -11.95 -11.84
C GLU A 509 6.40 -12.83 -10.93
N LYS A 510 6.87 -13.08 -9.71
CA LYS A 510 6.16 -13.86 -8.69
C LYS A 510 6.09 -13.12 -7.37
N GLN A 511 4.92 -13.10 -6.72
CA GLN A 511 4.75 -12.47 -5.41
C GLN A 511 5.61 -13.18 -4.35
N GLY A 512 5.72 -14.51 -4.42
CA GLY A 512 6.60 -15.28 -3.53
C GLY A 512 8.07 -14.88 -3.62
N ASN A 513 8.59 -14.62 -4.83
CA ASN A 513 9.98 -14.15 -5.01
C ASN A 513 10.19 -12.79 -4.36
N ARG A 514 9.32 -11.82 -4.67
CA ARG A 514 9.37 -10.49 -4.05
C ARG A 514 9.33 -10.57 -2.53
N ARG A 515 8.38 -11.34 -1.98
CA ARG A 515 8.18 -11.47 -0.52
C ARG A 515 9.39 -12.11 0.16
N SER A 516 9.94 -13.18 -0.41
CA SER A 516 11.13 -13.86 0.12
C SER A 516 12.36 -12.95 0.11
N SER A 517 12.58 -12.22 -0.99
CA SER A 517 13.69 -11.27 -1.11
C SER A 517 13.55 -10.09 -0.14
N ILE A 518 12.34 -9.57 0.09
CA ILE A 518 12.09 -8.53 1.11
C ILE A 518 12.36 -9.07 2.53
N ALA A 519 11.88 -10.27 2.86
CA ALA A 519 12.11 -10.88 4.17
C ALA A 519 13.62 -11.07 4.44
N ASN A 520 14.36 -11.51 3.42
CA ASN A 520 15.81 -11.62 3.49
C ASN A 520 16.48 -10.24 3.70
N GLY A 521 16.13 -9.26 2.86
CA GLY A 521 16.64 -7.89 2.97
C GLY A 521 16.39 -7.26 4.33
N MET A 522 15.22 -7.49 4.92
CA MET A 522 14.87 -7.05 6.26
C MET A 522 15.74 -7.71 7.35
N HIS A 523 16.03 -9.01 7.22
CA HIS A 523 16.85 -9.75 8.19
C HIS A 523 18.34 -9.35 8.16
N ILE A 524 18.83 -8.75 7.06
CA ILE A 524 20.19 -8.14 7.02
C ILE A 524 20.37 -7.16 8.19
N SER A 525 19.35 -6.36 8.52
CA SER A 525 19.39 -5.44 9.68
C SER A 525 19.65 -6.17 11.00
N THR A 526 19.11 -7.39 11.16
CA THR A 526 19.29 -8.21 12.36
C THR A 526 20.73 -8.73 12.45
N LYS A 527 21.29 -9.22 11.34
CA LYS A 527 22.69 -9.67 11.29
C LYS A 527 23.66 -8.52 11.59
N LEU A 528 23.43 -7.35 10.97
CA LEU A 528 24.24 -6.16 11.21
C LEU A 528 24.14 -5.70 12.67
N TRP A 529 22.96 -5.76 13.28
CA TRP A 529 22.80 -5.41 14.69
C TRP A 529 23.61 -6.32 15.62
N GLU A 530 23.61 -7.64 15.39
CA GLU A 530 24.46 -8.59 16.12
C GLU A 530 25.95 -8.21 16.00
N MET A 531 26.36 -7.71 14.83
CA MET A 531 27.72 -7.22 14.57
C MET A 531 28.01 -5.83 15.17
N GLY A 532 26.99 -5.07 15.60
CA GLY A 532 27.14 -3.70 16.15
C GLY A 532 26.93 -2.57 15.13
N TYR A 533 26.29 -2.88 14.01
CA TYR A 533 26.04 -1.98 12.90
C TYR A 533 24.54 -1.88 12.57
N GLY A 534 24.19 -0.94 11.70
CA GLY A 534 22.85 -0.81 11.16
C GLY A 534 22.86 -0.18 9.77
N ILE A 535 21.69 -0.14 9.15
CA ILE A 535 21.47 0.44 7.83
C ILE A 535 20.90 1.85 8.01
N LEU A 536 21.45 2.83 7.31
CA LEU A 536 20.91 4.18 7.24
C LEU A 536 20.71 4.61 5.79
N ARG A 537 19.54 5.17 5.49
CA ARG A 537 19.30 5.87 4.23
C ARG A 537 19.97 7.24 4.27
N VAL A 538 20.72 7.57 3.23
CA VAL A 538 21.45 8.84 3.13
C VAL A 538 20.47 9.96 2.74
N PRO A 539 20.36 11.05 3.53
CA PRO A 539 19.52 12.19 3.16
C PRO A 539 20.00 12.84 1.86
N GLU A 540 19.08 13.27 0.98
CA GLU A 540 19.48 13.80 -0.34
C GLU A 540 20.08 15.22 -0.27
N LYS A 541 19.60 16.07 0.64
CA LYS A 541 19.96 17.50 0.72
C LYS A 541 19.48 18.15 2.02
N GLY A 542 19.94 19.38 2.28
CA GLY A 542 19.47 20.21 3.39
C GLY A 542 20.22 19.96 4.70
N GLU A 543 19.69 20.52 5.79
CA GLU A 543 20.27 20.45 7.14
C GLU A 543 20.44 18.99 7.62
N GLU A 544 19.54 18.11 7.21
CA GLU A 544 19.61 16.68 7.54
C GLU A 544 20.85 16.00 6.94
N LEU A 545 21.24 16.34 5.70
CA LEU A 545 22.46 15.83 5.07
C LEU A 545 23.73 16.39 5.75
N GLU A 546 23.69 17.64 6.20
CA GLU A 546 24.81 18.23 6.95
C GLU A 546 25.00 17.56 8.32
N CYS A 547 23.89 17.33 9.03
CA CYS A 547 23.88 16.56 10.27
C CYS A 547 24.42 15.14 10.05
N TYR A 548 23.95 14.45 9.01
CA TYR A 548 24.43 13.11 8.64
C TYR A 548 25.95 13.09 8.45
N ARG A 549 26.51 14.03 7.67
CA ARG A 549 27.95 14.09 7.39
C ARG A 549 28.81 14.35 8.64
N ARG A 550 28.23 14.96 9.67
CA ARG A 550 28.92 15.22 10.95
C ARG A 550 28.86 14.00 11.87
N CYS A 551 27.73 13.31 11.92
CA CYS A 551 27.48 12.24 12.88
C CYS A 551 27.91 10.86 12.39
N VAL A 552 27.81 10.59 11.08
CA VAL A 552 27.85 9.24 10.53
C VAL A 552 29.09 9.02 9.67
N LYS A 553 29.81 7.94 9.95
CA LYS A 553 30.88 7.40 9.11
C LYS A 553 30.44 6.06 8.55
N PRO A 554 30.15 5.98 7.23
CA PRO A 554 29.91 4.70 6.58
C PRO A 554 31.10 3.76 6.76
N VAL A 555 30.81 2.47 6.92
CA VAL A 555 31.81 1.40 7.06
C VAL A 555 31.73 0.44 5.89
N ASP A 556 32.87 -0.13 5.51
CA ASP A 556 32.92 -1.19 4.51
C ASP A 556 32.60 -2.54 5.17
N PHE A 557 31.58 -3.23 4.66
CA PHE A 557 31.19 -4.53 5.19
C PHE A 557 32.26 -5.59 5.00
N ALA A 558 33.05 -5.52 3.93
CA ALA A 558 34.15 -6.46 3.71
C ALA A 558 35.19 -6.38 4.84
N GLU A 559 35.45 -5.16 5.36
CA GLU A 559 36.34 -4.97 6.50
C GLU A 559 35.74 -5.58 7.78
N ILE A 560 34.44 -5.38 8.03
CA ILE A 560 33.73 -6.00 9.16
C ILE A 560 33.88 -7.52 9.11
N LEU A 561 33.51 -8.13 7.97
CA LEU A 561 33.53 -9.58 7.81
C LEU A 561 34.96 -10.15 7.92
N SER A 562 35.96 -9.44 7.41
CA SER A 562 37.36 -9.84 7.52
C SER A 562 37.91 -9.80 8.95
N SER A 563 37.29 -8.99 9.82
CA SER A 563 37.67 -8.87 11.24
C SER A 563 37.13 -10.01 12.11
N LEU A 564 36.11 -10.73 11.64
CA LEU A 564 35.53 -11.87 12.32
C LEU A 564 36.43 -13.11 12.18
N SER A 565 36.50 -13.91 13.24
CA SER A 565 37.08 -15.26 13.18
C SER A 565 36.29 -16.16 12.23
N GLU A 566 36.91 -17.24 11.77
CA GLU A 566 36.25 -18.23 10.90
C GLU A 566 35.00 -18.82 11.54
N THR A 567 35.05 -19.09 12.85
CA THR A 567 33.90 -19.58 13.63
C THR A 567 32.78 -18.55 13.74
N GLU A 568 33.10 -17.27 13.89
CA GLU A 568 32.09 -16.21 13.93
C GLU A 568 31.43 -16.03 12.56
N ARG A 569 32.20 -16.07 11.47
CA ARG A 569 31.65 -16.02 10.11
C ARG A 569 30.71 -17.20 9.83
N ALA A 570 31.14 -18.42 10.18
CA ALA A 570 30.33 -19.62 10.04
C ALA A 570 28.98 -19.51 10.77
N ALA A 571 28.96 -18.89 11.96
CA ALA A 571 27.71 -18.66 12.68
C ALA A 571 26.71 -17.78 11.91
N TYR A 572 27.19 -16.77 11.16
CA TYR A 572 26.32 -15.94 10.33
C TYR A 572 25.83 -16.65 9.06
N TYR A 573 26.63 -17.57 8.49
CA TYR A 573 26.18 -18.43 7.39
C TYR A 573 25.08 -19.39 7.85
N ASN A 574 25.28 -20.05 9.00
CA ASN A 574 24.28 -20.91 9.62
C ASN A 574 22.99 -20.15 9.95
N LEU A 575 23.13 -18.91 10.47
CA LEU A 575 22.01 -18.04 10.77
C LEU A 575 21.17 -17.70 9.53
N GLU A 576 21.80 -17.51 8.36
CA GLU A 576 21.05 -17.26 7.13
C GLU A 576 20.14 -18.43 6.76
N HIS A 577 20.67 -19.66 6.86
CA HIS A 577 19.88 -20.84 6.57
C HIS A 577 18.79 -21.09 7.63
N GLU A 578 19.07 -20.86 8.90
CA GLU A 578 18.04 -20.91 9.96
C GLU A 578 16.89 -19.93 9.70
N ARG A 579 17.22 -18.71 9.29
CA ARG A 579 16.24 -17.71 8.83
C ARG A 579 15.50 -18.19 7.59
N TRP A 580 16.17 -18.82 6.63
CA TRP A 580 15.54 -19.36 5.43
C TRP A 580 14.52 -20.45 5.78
N MET A 581 14.92 -21.44 6.57
CA MET A 581 14.02 -22.50 7.03
C MET A 581 12.82 -21.93 7.79
N ALA A 582 13.04 -20.98 8.69
CA ALA A 582 11.97 -20.33 9.44
C ALA A 582 10.97 -19.62 8.51
N TYR A 583 11.46 -18.86 7.52
CA TYR A 583 10.60 -18.18 6.55
C TYR A 583 9.79 -19.18 5.72
N VAL A 584 10.45 -20.21 5.19
CA VAL A 584 9.81 -21.21 4.32
C VAL A 584 8.73 -22.01 5.06
N ARG A 585 8.92 -22.32 6.35
CA ARG A 585 7.87 -22.92 7.20
C ARG A 585 6.67 -22.02 7.39
N THR A 586 6.87 -20.71 7.56
CA THR A 586 5.77 -19.73 7.68
C THR A 586 4.95 -19.58 6.39
N GLU A 587 5.52 -19.97 5.26
CA GLU A 587 4.88 -19.98 3.94
C GLU A 587 4.17 -21.33 3.63
N GLY A 588 4.13 -22.25 4.61
CA GLY A 588 3.43 -23.53 4.51
C GLY A 588 4.22 -24.65 3.86
N TRP A 589 5.54 -24.50 3.73
CA TRP A 589 6.39 -25.56 3.21
C TRP A 589 6.81 -26.54 4.31
N ARG A 590 7.03 -27.78 3.90
CA ARG A 590 7.49 -28.88 4.76
C ARG A 590 8.67 -29.62 4.17
N LEU A 591 9.42 -30.31 5.02
CA LEU A 591 10.49 -31.19 4.59
C LEU A 591 9.95 -32.23 3.61
N SER A 592 10.72 -32.51 2.56
CA SER A 592 10.40 -33.58 1.62
C SER A 592 10.65 -34.94 2.26
N SER A 593 9.80 -35.38 3.19
CA SER A 593 9.91 -36.68 3.85
C SER A 593 8.55 -37.21 4.29
N ASN A 594 8.51 -38.48 4.69
CA ASN A 594 7.32 -39.11 5.28
C ASN A 594 7.26 -38.94 6.82
N GLY A 595 7.80 -37.84 7.34
CA GLY A 595 7.79 -37.49 8.77
C GLY A 595 9.12 -37.69 9.50
N GLY A 596 10.06 -38.45 8.92
CA GLY A 596 11.42 -38.55 9.45
C GLY A 596 12.38 -37.51 8.85
N ARG A 597 13.56 -37.37 9.45
CA ARG A 597 14.58 -36.36 9.07
C ARG A 597 15.84 -36.98 8.49
N THR A 598 15.82 -38.29 8.21
CA THR A 598 17.00 -39.00 7.70
C THR A 598 17.20 -38.74 6.20
N LEU A 599 18.46 -38.81 5.75
CA LEU A 599 18.78 -38.61 4.33
C LEU A 599 18.05 -39.61 3.41
N ALA A 600 17.86 -40.85 3.87
CA ALA A 600 17.20 -41.91 3.10
C ALA A 600 15.71 -41.60 2.86
N GLU A 601 15.01 -41.08 3.86
CA GLU A 601 13.60 -40.69 3.73
C GLU A 601 13.45 -39.47 2.83
N ILE A 602 14.37 -38.50 2.96
CA ILE A 602 14.37 -37.32 2.10
C ILE A 602 14.60 -37.71 0.65
N ARG A 603 15.59 -38.57 0.40
CA ARG A 603 15.89 -39.12 -0.92
C ARG A 603 14.69 -39.83 -1.52
N ALA A 604 14.05 -40.73 -0.76
CA ALA A 604 12.90 -41.48 -1.22
C ALA A 604 11.75 -40.55 -1.64
N CYS A 605 11.52 -39.45 -0.94
CA CYS A 605 10.52 -38.46 -1.31
C CYS A 605 10.94 -37.65 -2.55
N TYR A 606 12.18 -37.19 -2.60
CA TYR A 606 12.72 -36.42 -3.74
C TYR A 606 12.66 -37.22 -5.05
N GLU A 607 13.02 -38.51 -5.01
CA GLU A 607 12.97 -39.40 -6.18
C GLU A 607 11.56 -39.52 -6.81
N LEU A 608 10.49 -39.29 -6.04
CA LEU A 608 9.11 -39.35 -6.52
C LEU A 608 8.70 -38.16 -7.40
N TYR A 609 9.40 -37.02 -7.31
CA TYR A 609 9.02 -35.80 -8.03
C TYR A 609 10.16 -35.13 -8.81
N CYS A 610 11.38 -35.63 -8.68
CA CYS A 610 12.57 -35.05 -9.33
C CYS A 610 12.51 -35.05 -10.87
N GLU A 611 11.68 -35.89 -11.48
CA GLU A 611 11.49 -35.93 -12.93
C GLU A 611 10.67 -34.73 -13.42
N GLU A 612 9.74 -34.24 -12.60
CA GLU A 612 8.91 -33.06 -12.89
C GLU A 612 9.48 -31.76 -12.33
N PHE A 613 10.10 -31.80 -11.15
CA PHE A 613 10.62 -30.62 -10.46
C PHE A 613 12.09 -30.77 -10.08
N LYS A 614 12.89 -29.75 -10.40
CA LYS A 614 14.35 -29.80 -10.21
C LYS A 614 14.78 -29.97 -8.76
N ASN A 615 14.14 -29.27 -7.83
CA ASN A 615 14.66 -29.16 -6.46
C ASN A 615 13.59 -29.16 -5.37
N GLN A 616 12.35 -28.76 -5.68
CA GLN A 616 11.28 -28.65 -4.71
C GLN A 616 9.93 -28.94 -5.35
N ASN A 617 9.02 -29.57 -4.61
CA ASN A 617 7.69 -29.86 -5.08
C ASN A 617 6.76 -28.69 -4.76
N TYR A 618 6.49 -27.84 -5.76
CA TYR A 618 5.63 -26.66 -5.59
C TYR A 618 4.17 -27.02 -5.29
N LEU A 619 3.66 -28.12 -5.84
CA LEU A 619 2.25 -28.51 -5.67
C LEU A 619 1.96 -28.98 -4.24
N ALA A 620 2.88 -29.74 -3.66
CA ALA A 620 2.77 -30.25 -2.31
C ALA A 620 3.51 -29.38 -1.26
N LYS A 621 4.08 -28.24 -1.69
CA LYS A 621 4.98 -27.38 -0.90
C LYS A 621 6.01 -28.17 -0.10
N MET A 622 6.78 -29.02 -0.78
CA MET A 622 7.84 -29.80 -0.14
C MET A 622 9.22 -29.34 -0.60
N HIS A 623 10.14 -29.17 0.35
CA HIS A 623 11.52 -28.77 0.06
C HIS A 623 12.53 -29.67 0.79
N PRO A 624 13.52 -30.26 0.09
CA PRO A 624 14.47 -31.20 0.70
C PRO A 624 15.48 -30.50 1.62
N ALA A 625 15.81 -29.23 1.35
CA ALA A 625 16.75 -28.43 2.15
C ALA A 625 16.20 -27.91 3.49
N LEU A 626 15.02 -28.33 3.95
CA LEU A 626 14.49 -27.97 5.27
C LEU A 626 15.15 -28.79 6.39
N VAL A 627 16.47 -28.80 6.36
CA VAL A 627 17.39 -29.51 7.25
C VAL A 627 18.49 -28.53 7.69
N PRO A 628 19.07 -28.68 8.89
CA PRO A 628 20.11 -27.75 9.35
C PRO A 628 21.39 -27.87 8.53
N ILE A 629 22.22 -26.81 8.54
CA ILE A 629 23.56 -26.87 7.92
C ILE A 629 24.40 -27.96 8.57
N ASP A 630 24.45 -27.95 9.90
CA ASP A 630 25.17 -28.92 10.72
C ASP A 630 24.22 -29.61 11.71
N SER A 631 24.46 -30.88 11.98
CA SER A 631 23.75 -31.61 13.03
C SER A 631 24.66 -32.65 13.69
N ASP A 632 24.65 -32.68 15.02
CA ASP A 632 25.29 -33.73 15.81
C ASP A 632 24.40 -34.99 15.95
N ASP A 633 23.13 -34.90 15.54
CA ASP A 633 22.18 -36.02 15.58
C ASP A 633 22.26 -36.82 14.26
N PRO A 634 22.75 -38.07 14.29
CA PRO A 634 22.87 -38.89 13.08
C PRO A 634 21.52 -39.27 12.44
N SER A 635 20.40 -39.04 13.13
CA SER A 635 19.05 -39.22 12.58
C SER A 635 18.54 -38.01 11.78
N VAL A 636 19.30 -36.92 11.76
CA VAL A 636 19.00 -35.69 11.04
C VAL A 636 20.01 -35.50 9.90
N ALA A 637 19.52 -35.41 8.67
CA ALA A 637 20.36 -35.10 7.52
C ALA A 637 20.91 -33.67 7.63
N THR A 638 22.10 -33.44 7.10
CA THR A 638 22.67 -32.09 6.96
C THR A 638 22.39 -31.52 5.57
N LEU A 639 22.47 -30.20 5.45
CA LEU A 639 22.24 -29.51 4.18
C LEU A 639 23.20 -29.98 3.08
N GLN A 640 24.49 -30.16 3.41
CA GLN A 640 25.48 -30.66 2.46
C GLN A 640 25.16 -32.09 2.00
N GLN A 641 24.70 -32.96 2.90
CA GLN A 641 24.29 -34.32 2.53
C GLN A 641 23.11 -34.31 1.57
N VAL A 642 22.17 -33.38 1.75
CA VAL A 642 21.02 -33.19 0.86
C VAL A 642 21.46 -32.67 -0.51
N ASP A 643 22.38 -31.71 -0.56
CA ASP A 643 22.96 -31.21 -1.81
C ASP A 643 23.61 -32.33 -2.62
N ASP A 644 24.51 -33.09 -1.99
CA ASP A 644 25.20 -34.22 -2.61
C ASP A 644 24.21 -35.29 -3.10
N MET A 645 23.16 -35.55 -2.31
CA MET A 645 22.10 -36.50 -2.65
C MET A 645 21.29 -36.06 -3.86
N ILE A 646 20.94 -34.78 -4.00
CA ILE A 646 20.21 -34.26 -5.17
C ILE A 646 21.07 -34.41 -6.43
N VAL A 647 22.34 -34.05 -6.37
CA VAL A 647 23.29 -34.21 -7.49
C VAL A 647 23.38 -35.68 -7.91
N GLN A 648 23.51 -36.58 -6.93
CA GLN A 648 23.56 -38.02 -7.16
C GLN A 648 22.29 -38.55 -7.84
N VAL A 649 21.11 -38.22 -7.32
CA VAL A 649 19.83 -38.70 -7.86
C VAL A 649 19.62 -38.23 -9.30
N ASN A 650 19.91 -36.96 -9.60
CA ASN A 650 19.78 -36.44 -10.97
C ASN A 650 20.73 -37.14 -11.94
N ARG A 651 21.96 -37.44 -11.51
CA ARG A 651 22.92 -38.20 -12.31
C ARG A 651 22.45 -39.64 -12.55
N GLU A 652 21.97 -40.31 -11.52
CA GLU A 652 21.48 -41.70 -11.60
C GLU A 652 20.24 -41.83 -12.49
N LYS A 653 19.34 -40.84 -12.45
CA LYS A 653 18.14 -40.80 -13.30
C LYS A 653 18.38 -40.20 -14.70
N GLY A 654 19.57 -39.71 -15.01
CA GLY A 654 19.89 -39.12 -16.30
C GLY A 654 19.18 -37.80 -16.60
N LEU A 655 18.84 -37.02 -15.57
CA LEU A 655 18.11 -35.75 -15.67
C LEU A 655 19.01 -34.53 -15.98
N GLY A 656 20.32 -34.76 -16.09
CA GLY A 656 21.35 -33.73 -16.29
C GLY A 656 22.10 -33.38 -15.01
N GLU A 657 23.13 -32.55 -15.13
CA GLU A 657 23.85 -32.05 -13.96
C GLU A 657 23.11 -30.85 -13.38
N TYR A 658 22.61 -31.01 -12.16
CA TYR A 658 21.97 -29.96 -11.38
C TYR A 658 22.63 -29.87 -10.00
N TYR A 659 23.13 -28.69 -9.68
CA TYR A 659 23.79 -28.36 -8.43
C TYR A 659 22.90 -27.34 -7.70
N PRO A 660 22.23 -27.71 -6.60
CA PRO A 660 21.39 -26.78 -5.86
C PRO A 660 22.22 -25.67 -5.19
N ASP A 661 23.43 -26.01 -4.74
CA ASP A 661 24.41 -25.11 -4.13
C ASP A 661 23.83 -24.30 -2.96
N TYR A 662 23.00 -24.92 -2.12
CA TYR A 662 22.30 -24.22 -1.02
C TYR A 662 23.30 -23.61 -0.03
N VAL A 663 24.29 -24.40 0.40
CA VAL A 663 25.34 -23.93 1.33
C VAL A 663 26.09 -22.73 0.75
N GLN A 664 26.47 -22.81 -0.53
CA GLN A 664 27.22 -21.74 -1.19
C GLN A 664 26.36 -20.48 -1.34
N SER A 665 25.07 -20.62 -1.65
CA SER A 665 24.14 -19.49 -1.75
C SER A 665 24.04 -18.71 -0.43
N ASP A 666 23.96 -19.40 0.71
CA ASP A 666 23.86 -18.75 2.03
C ASP A 666 25.15 -18.01 2.39
N VAL A 667 26.31 -18.60 2.08
CA VAL A 667 27.64 -17.97 2.25
C VAL A 667 27.74 -16.71 1.39
N GLU A 668 27.45 -16.82 0.09
CA GLU A 668 27.56 -15.70 -0.85
C GLU A 668 26.64 -14.54 -0.48
N LEU A 669 25.44 -14.82 0.03
CA LEU A 669 24.51 -13.77 0.45
C LEU A 669 25.08 -12.95 1.60
N VAL A 670 25.62 -13.62 2.63
CA VAL A 670 26.24 -12.93 3.78
C VAL A 670 27.45 -12.13 3.32
N ASP A 671 28.31 -12.70 2.49
CA ASP A 671 29.50 -12.02 1.96
C ASP A 671 29.13 -10.78 1.11
N HIS A 672 27.98 -10.81 0.43
CA HIS A 672 27.50 -9.73 -0.43
C HIS A 672 26.58 -8.70 0.26
N ILE A 673 26.37 -8.76 1.58
CA ILE A 673 25.57 -7.77 2.33
C ILE A 673 26.01 -6.32 2.02
N GLY A 674 27.31 -6.07 1.92
CA GLY A 674 27.86 -4.75 1.57
C GLY A 674 27.39 -4.25 0.20
N GLU A 675 27.36 -5.13 -0.81
CA GLU A 675 26.92 -4.79 -2.17
C GLU A 675 25.40 -4.57 -2.24
N ILE A 676 24.63 -5.41 -1.53
CA ILE A 676 23.17 -5.30 -1.40
C ILE A 676 22.80 -3.94 -0.80
N VAL A 677 23.38 -3.60 0.35
CA VAL A 677 23.06 -2.34 1.06
C VAL A 677 23.59 -1.12 0.31
N SER A 678 24.80 -1.17 -0.23
CA SER A 678 25.40 -0.03 -0.94
C SER A 678 24.70 0.31 -2.25
N GLY A 679 23.95 -0.61 -2.87
CA GLY A 679 23.18 -0.31 -4.07
C GLY A 679 23.99 -0.36 -5.37
N VAL A 680 25.14 -1.04 -5.35
CA VAL A 680 25.98 -1.28 -6.54
C VAL A 680 25.17 -1.85 -7.72
N TRP A 681 24.16 -2.66 -7.42
CA TRP A 681 23.25 -3.27 -8.37
C TRP A 681 22.35 -2.27 -9.12
N CYS A 682 22.15 -1.04 -8.61
CA CYS A 682 21.34 -0.01 -9.28
C CYS A 682 21.91 0.44 -10.63
N GLY A 683 23.23 0.30 -10.83
CA GLY A 683 23.91 0.76 -12.04
C GLY A 683 23.99 2.30 -12.17
N PRO A 684 24.60 2.81 -13.26
CA PRO A 684 24.91 4.23 -13.41
C PRO A 684 23.69 5.14 -13.57
N GLU A 685 22.61 4.63 -14.17
CA GLU A 685 21.36 5.38 -14.36
C GLU A 685 20.51 5.45 -13.09
N GLY A 686 20.78 4.56 -12.12
CA GLY A 686 19.95 4.34 -10.94
C GLY A 686 18.67 3.57 -11.25
N MET A 687 17.94 3.21 -10.20
CA MET A 687 16.68 2.48 -10.28
C MET A 687 15.55 3.25 -9.62
N GLN A 688 14.37 3.27 -10.24
CA GLN A 688 13.17 3.87 -9.65
C GLN A 688 12.45 2.85 -8.76
N ILE A 689 12.37 3.15 -7.47
CA ILE A 689 11.72 2.34 -6.43
C ILE A 689 10.74 3.24 -5.69
N ALA A 690 9.46 2.87 -5.68
CA ALA A 690 8.38 3.67 -5.06
C ALA A 690 8.53 5.18 -5.37
N GLY A 691 8.65 5.52 -6.65
CA GLY A 691 8.76 6.91 -7.11
C GLY A 691 10.13 7.59 -6.91
N THR A 692 11.02 7.01 -6.11
CA THR A 692 12.33 7.55 -5.71
C THR A 692 13.46 6.92 -6.52
N LEU A 693 14.46 7.73 -6.89
CA LEU A 693 15.62 7.27 -7.65
C LEU A 693 16.67 6.73 -6.68
N ALA A 694 16.79 5.42 -6.58
CA ALA A 694 17.87 4.73 -5.90
C ALA A 694 19.13 4.69 -6.77
N LYS A 695 20.28 4.89 -6.14
CA LYS A 695 21.63 4.81 -6.71
C LYS A 695 22.58 4.16 -5.71
N GLU A 696 23.78 3.82 -6.18
CA GLU A 696 24.86 3.46 -5.28
C GLU A 696 25.08 4.57 -4.22
N GLY A 697 25.17 4.16 -2.95
CA GLY A 697 25.26 5.03 -1.79
C GLY A 697 23.93 5.56 -1.25
N THR A 698 22.78 5.10 -1.76
CA THR A 698 21.46 5.53 -1.23
C THR A 698 21.25 5.03 0.20
N CYS A 699 21.71 3.82 0.49
CA CYS A 699 21.80 3.26 1.83
C CYS A 699 23.25 2.93 2.14
N VAL A 700 23.62 3.04 3.42
CA VAL A 700 24.96 2.74 3.91
C VAL A 700 24.88 1.91 5.18
N ILE A 701 25.96 1.17 5.45
CA ILE A 701 26.18 0.51 6.75
C ILE A 701 26.97 1.48 7.63
N CYS A 702 26.57 1.61 8.89
CA CYS A 702 27.25 2.46 9.88
C CYS A 702 27.13 1.86 11.29
N SER A 703 27.97 2.30 12.22
CA SER A 703 27.92 1.80 13.60
C SER A 703 26.62 2.22 14.29
N LEU A 704 26.13 1.40 15.22
CA LEU A 704 24.95 1.77 16.03
C LEU A 704 25.16 3.06 16.83
N GLU A 705 26.40 3.34 17.24
CA GLU A 705 26.77 4.58 17.93
C GLU A 705 26.59 5.82 17.04
N ASP A 706 27.00 5.74 15.78
CA ASP A 706 26.84 6.83 14.82
C ASP A 706 25.35 7.05 14.47
N ILE A 707 24.58 5.98 14.32
CA ILE A 707 23.11 6.06 14.14
C ILE A 707 22.46 6.75 15.33
N HIS A 708 22.83 6.36 16.56
CA HIS A 708 22.28 6.96 17.77
C HIS A 708 22.60 8.45 17.86
N ARG A 709 23.88 8.82 17.63
CA ARG A 709 24.33 10.22 17.61
C ARG A 709 23.58 11.04 16.57
N TYR A 710 23.40 10.49 15.38
CA TYR A 710 22.64 11.13 14.30
C TYR A 710 21.18 11.38 14.70
N GLN A 711 20.52 10.40 15.33
CA GLN A 711 19.14 10.54 15.79
C GLN A 711 18.99 11.58 16.93
N GLU A 712 19.97 11.70 17.82
CA GLU A 712 19.98 12.71 18.89
C GLU A 712 20.19 14.12 18.34
N GLU A 713 21.16 14.30 17.45
CA GLU A 713 21.42 15.60 16.84
C GLU A 713 20.28 16.04 15.92
N ARG A 714 19.65 15.11 15.19
CA ARG A 714 18.48 15.41 14.34
C ARG A 714 17.28 15.94 15.14
N LYS A 715 17.13 15.58 16.41
CA LYS A 715 16.08 16.13 17.29
C LYS A 715 16.39 17.55 17.77
N SER A 716 17.63 17.99 17.63
CA SER A 716 18.14 19.29 18.08
C SER A 716 18.21 20.33 16.94
N CYS A 717 18.13 19.88 15.69
CA CYS A 717 17.89 20.68 14.49
C CYS A 717 16.38 20.84 14.27
#